data_AF-A0A7J8ILE2-F1
#
_entry.id   AF-A0A7J8ILE2-F1
#
_cell.length_a   1.000
_cell.length_b   1.000
_cell.length_c   1.000
_cell.angle_alpha   90.00
_cell.angle_beta   90.00
_cell.angle_gamma   90.00
#
_symmetry.space_group_name_H-M   'P 1'
#
loop_
_entity.id
_entity.type
_entity.pdbx_description
1 polymer ?
#
loop_
_entity_poly.entity_id
_entity_poly.type
_entity_poly.pdbx_seq_one_letter_code
_entity_poly.pdbx_strand_id
1 'polypeptide(L)'
;MFAKLKKKIAEETAITQRPGGGTRIARSVSKESVASMGADSGDDFASDGSSSREDLSSQLLRRNEQIRKLEARLSASMRKFQEQNETFQANRAKMAEGLALALARKDQEWSEKVDQLEKEKSFLTAQLQEMKNQSLNLFQRRDEMDELEEFQQQELSKVKHMLLKKEESLEKMEQELEARTRELSHTQEELRTSSQRSSDLSQKLEELQRHYSTLEEQRDHVTASKMGAENKLAALEQKEQELQACIQQLSIDLQKVTAETQEKEKLITHLQEKVTSLERRLEQNLSGEEYVQELLKEKTVAEQNLEDTRQQLLAARSSQAKAIDVLETKVKDLEQSLRASEEKLKESAGVAAAREAQIQELAAADKESSRAQQQALALQQQCAEHIRVLEAQLAALEQARAADQAAAEHKARELEQENTALKQNKNECELSLQHHQLELKKLKEEWSQREIVSVAMAQALEEVRKQREELQQQAAHLTALVDEKELSVREKAEALLQKEQEILQLKKGHDAALLHTHQLQAELEALRSRRAEEPEAAAVREGLLRLPGRGQGLALSDGEPRAASRAVQDPAFRLPAAEGIPNGEVGATDLGRLQEEKQDLEQQLLEKNKTIKQMQQRMLELRKTLQKELKIKPDSELFEVREKPGPEMPNMAPSITNNADLSDAREINFEYLKHVVLKFMSCRESEAFHLIKAVSVLLNFSQEEENMLKETLEYKMSWFGSKPAPKGSIRPSISNPRTPWS
;
A
#
# COMPACT_ATOMS: atom_id res chain seq x y z
N MET A 1 12.02 42.99 57.89
CA MET A 1 13.35 42.42 57.61
C MET A 1 13.95 42.79 56.24
N PHE A 2 13.17 43.05 55.19
CA PHE A 2 13.71 43.39 53.85
C PHE A 2 14.62 44.65 53.76
N ALA A 3 14.52 45.61 54.69
CA ALA A 3 15.38 46.79 54.71
C ALA A 3 16.84 46.50 55.13
N LYS A 4 17.11 45.41 55.86
CA LYS A 4 18.48 45.03 56.25
C LYS A 4 19.23 44.25 55.15
N LEU A 5 18.53 43.71 54.15
CA LEU A 5 19.16 43.03 53.00
C LEU A 5 19.74 44.02 51.98
N LYS A 6 19.04 45.13 51.71
CA LYS A 6 19.49 46.12 50.70
C LYS A 6 20.78 46.85 51.07
N LYS A 7 21.13 46.95 52.36
CA LYS A 7 22.40 47.57 52.79
C LYS A 7 23.62 46.66 52.53
N LYS A 8 23.47 45.34 52.68
CA LYS A 8 24.58 44.38 52.54
C LYS A 8 25.04 44.15 51.09
N ILE A 9 24.12 44.28 50.13
CA ILE A 9 24.41 44.13 48.68
C ILE A 9 25.22 45.34 48.12
N ALA A 10 25.16 46.49 48.78
CA ALA A 10 25.86 47.71 48.36
C ALA A 10 27.32 47.80 48.87
N GLU A 11 27.72 46.96 49.83
CA GLU A 11 29.08 46.93 50.38
C GLU A 11 29.97 45.85 49.72
N GLU A 12 29.40 44.85 49.03
CA GLU A 12 30.16 43.75 48.39
C GLU A 12 30.36 43.93 46.87
N THR A 13 29.77 44.95 46.23
CA THR A 13 29.83 45.16 44.77
C THR A 13 30.90 46.16 44.29
N ALA A 14 31.77 46.64 45.18
CA ALA A 14 32.86 47.54 44.85
C ALA A 14 34.18 47.12 45.52
N ILE A 15 34.96 46.25 44.87
CA ILE A 15 36.44 46.24 44.92
C ILE A 15 37.02 45.31 43.82
N THR A 16 37.76 45.94 42.89
CA THR A 16 38.90 45.40 42.13
C THR A 16 38.69 44.28 41.10
N GLN A 17 38.51 44.72 39.84
CA GLN A 17 38.97 43.99 38.65
C GLN A 17 40.49 43.79 38.66
N ARG A 18 40.97 42.73 38.00
CA ARG A 18 42.40 42.43 37.80
C ARG A 18 42.81 42.70 36.34
N PRO A 19 43.90 43.45 36.14
CA PRO A 19 44.94 43.07 35.17
C PRO A 19 46.29 42.93 35.93
N GLY A 20 47.33 42.27 35.43
CA GLY A 20 47.56 41.74 34.09
C GLY A 20 48.96 42.13 33.61
N GLY A 21 49.95 41.24 33.83
CA GLY A 21 51.29 41.30 33.20
C GLY A 21 52.39 42.05 33.97
N GLY A 22 53.65 41.57 33.85
CA GLY A 22 54.84 42.43 34.05
C GLY A 22 55.99 41.97 34.96
N THR A 23 56.62 40.82 34.65
CA THR A 23 58.10 40.64 34.70
C THR A 23 58.92 41.04 35.96
N ARG A 24 59.53 40.05 36.66
CA ARG A 24 61.01 39.85 36.75
C ARG A 24 61.47 38.75 37.75
N ILE A 25 62.43 37.97 37.26
CA ILE A 25 63.41 37.08 37.94
C ILE A 25 64.32 37.91 38.88
N ALA A 26 64.92 37.46 39.99
CA ALA A 26 64.78 36.33 40.92
C ALA A 26 65.72 36.56 42.13
N ARG A 27 65.59 35.75 43.21
CA ARG A 27 66.68 35.11 44.01
C ARG A 27 66.27 34.85 45.47
N SER A 28 66.42 33.60 45.88
CA SER A 28 66.66 33.18 47.27
C SER A 28 68.12 33.47 47.66
N VAL A 29 68.40 33.85 48.92
CA VAL A 29 69.09 32.99 49.93
C VAL A 29 69.29 33.68 51.31
N SER A 30 69.10 32.87 52.36
CA SER A 30 69.84 32.77 53.63
C SER A 30 70.35 33.97 54.46
N LYS A 31 69.84 34.01 55.70
CA LYS A 31 70.55 33.98 57.01
C LYS A 31 71.93 34.65 57.22
N GLU A 32 71.97 35.48 58.28
CA GLU A 32 72.93 35.48 59.40
C GLU A 32 74.43 35.16 59.12
N SER A 33 75.32 36.15 59.25
CA SER A 33 76.14 36.30 60.48
C SER A 33 77.24 37.37 60.39
N VAL A 34 77.33 38.15 61.48
CA VAL A 34 78.52 38.68 62.17
C VAL A 34 79.88 38.70 61.42
N ALA A 35 80.32 39.91 61.11
CA ALA A 35 81.72 40.38 61.14
C ALA A 35 81.73 41.72 61.92
N SER A 36 82.80 42.25 62.49
CA SER A 36 84.24 41.97 62.39
C SER A 36 84.92 42.44 63.69
N MET A 37 85.91 41.71 64.21
CA MET A 37 86.80 42.22 65.27
C MET A 37 88.00 42.92 64.62
N GLY A 38 88.14 44.23 64.84
CA GLY A 38 89.40 44.94 64.62
C GLY A 38 90.29 44.82 65.85
N ALA A 39 91.57 44.53 65.65
CA ALA A 39 92.60 44.62 66.69
C ALA A 39 93.34 45.95 66.53
N ASP A 40 93.57 46.64 67.65
CA ASP A 40 94.39 47.85 67.74
C ASP A 40 95.64 47.57 68.59
N SER A 41 96.71 48.32 68.36
CA SER A 41 98.07 48.03 68.82
C SER A 41 98.52 49.01 69.90
N GLY A 42 99.21 48.52 70.93
CA GLY A 42 99.81 49.36 71.97
C GLY A 42 100.81 48.58 72.81
N ASP A 43 102.10 48.83 72.57
CA ASP A 43 103.21 48.34 73.39
C ASP A 43 103.19 48.98 74.80
N ASP A 44 103.68 48.23 75.79
CA ASP A 44 104.77 48.72 76.65
C ASP A 44 105.29 47.59 77.55
N PHE A 45 106.59 47.30 77.49
CA PHE A 45 107.28 46.51 78.51
C PHE A 45 108.66 47.12 78.77
N ALA A 46 108.83 47.69 79.95
CA ALA A 46 110.08 48.31 80.36
C ALA A 46 111.21 47.26 80.52
N SER A 47 112.41 47.63 80.08
CA SER A 47 113.61 46.82 80.13
C SER A 47 114.39 47.06 81.42
N ASP A 48 114.72 45.98 82.14
CA ASP A 48 115.94 45.81 82.93
C ASP A 48 116.08 44.31 83.24
N GLY A 49 117.25 43.67 83.24
CA GLY A 49 118.59 44.11 82.86
C GLY A 49 119.54 42.91 83.01
N SER A 50 120.61 42.83 82.20
CA SER A 50 121.69 41.83 82.30
C SER A 50 121.31 40.33 82.30
N SER A 51 121.12 39.76 81.11
CA SER A 51 121.62 38.42 80.76
C SER A 51 122.05 38.37 79.28
N SER A 52 122.87 37.38 78.89
CA SER A 52 123.60 37.36 77.61
C SER A 52 122.73 37.46 76.36
N ARG A 53 123.31 38.04 75.30
CA ARG A 53 122.71 38.30 73.98
C ARG A 53 122.15 37.06 73.28
N GLU A 54 122.63 35.85 73.60
CA GLU A 54 122.10 34.60 73.03
C GLU A 54 120.76 34.12 73.64
N ASP A 55 120.43 34.52 74.88
CA ASP A 55 119.22 34.02 75.57
C ASP A 55 117.94 34.70 75.07
N LEU A 56 118.00 36.01 74.78
CA LEU A 56 116.88 36.79 74.24
C LEU A 56 116.45 36.28 72.86
N SER A 57 117.39 36.00 71.95
CA SER A 57 117.08 35.40 70.64
C SER A 57 116.44 34.03 70.78
N SER A 58 116.90 33.22 71.75
CA SER A 58 116.32 31.91 72.04
C SER A 58 114.90 31.99 72.60
N GLN A 59 114.61 32.97 73.46
CA GLN A 59 113.24 33.24 73.94
C GLN A 59 112.33 33.78 72.83
N LEU A 60 112.81 34.68 71.96
CA LEU A 60 112.07 35.15 70.79
C LEU A 60 111.77 34.03 69.81
N LEU A 61 112.72 33.13 69.54
CA LEU A 61 112.48 31.95 68.69
C LEU A 61 111.39 31.04 69.29
N ARG A 62 111.45 30.79 70.61
CA ARG A 62 110.43 30.00 71.34
C ARG A 62 109.06 30.68 71.31
N ARG A 63 108.98 32.00 71.51
CA ARG A 63 107.72 32.77 71.41
C ARG A 63 107.16 32.76 69.99
N ASN A 64 107.98 33.00 68.96
CA ASN A 64 107.55 32.93 67.56
C ASN A 64 107.09 31.52 67.18
N GLU A 65 107.74 30.47 67.68
CA GLU A 65 107.33 29.09 67.48
C GLU A 65 106.03 28.74 68.24
N GLN A 66 105.79 29.33 69.41
CA GLN A 66 104.51 29.26 70.11
C GLN A 66 103.41 30.02 69.37
N ILE A 67 103.69 31.21 68.83
CA ILE A 67 102.77 32.00 68.00
C ILE A 67 102.38 31.19 66.77
N ARG A 68 103.32 30.64 66.00
CA ARG A 68 103.02 29.76 64.85
C ARG A 68 102.18 28.54 65.23
N LYS A 69 102.40 27.94 66.41
CA LYS A 69 101.59 26.83 66.92
C LYS A 69 100.18 27.26 67.31
N LEU A 70 100.00 28.48 67.83
CA LEU A 70 98.70 29.06 68.13
C LEU A 70 97.96 29.48 66.86
N GLU A 71 98.64 30.11 65.90
CA GLU A 71 98.13 30.42 64.56
C GLU A 71 97.70 29.16 63.82
N ALA A 72 98.54 28.11 63.78
CA ALA A 72 98.20 26.84 63.16
C ALA A 72 96.99 26.16 63.86
N ARG A 73 96.88 26.26 65.20
CA ARG A 73 95.70 25.80 65.94
C ARG A 73 94.46 26.64 65.62
N LEU A 74 94.58 27.96 65.50
CA LEU A 74 93.49 28.87 65.15
C LEU A 74 93.03 28.62 63.71
N SER A 75 93.93 28.50 62.73
CA SER A 75 93.62 28.14 61.34
C SER A 75 93.01 26.74 61.23
N ALA A 76 93.44 25.78 62.05
CA ALA A 76 92.81 24.46 62.13
C ALA A 76 91.41 24.53 62.77
N SER A 77 91.21 25.39 63.77
CA SER A 77 89.88 25.63 64.38
C SER A 77 88.92 26.34 63.42
N MET A 78 89.41 27.35 62.69
CA MET A 78 88.65 28.03 61.63
C MET A 78 88.27 27.08 60.50
N ARG A 79 89.21 26.23 60.04
CA ARG A 79 88.88 25.18 59.06
C ARG A 79 87.84 24.20 59.57
N LYS A 80 87.96 23.71 60.81
CA LYS A 80 86.92 22.84 61.42
C LYS A 80 85.56 23.51 61.51
N PHE A 81 85.49 24.79 61.89
CA PHE A 81 84.23 25.53 61.92
C PHE A 81 83.65 25.75 60.52
N GLN A 82 84.51 26.02 59.53
CA GLN A 82 84.10 26.14 58.13
C GLN A 82 83.59 24.80 57.58
N GLU A 83 84.32 23.69 57.78
CA GLU A 83 83.90 22.33 57.43
C GLU A 83 82.57 21.95 58.10
N GLN A 84 82.38 22.32 59.38
CA GLN A 84 81.10 22.15 60.08
C GLN A 84 79.99 22.99 59.43
N ASN A 85 80.23 24.26 59.14
CA ASN A 85 79.23 25.13 58.49
C ASN A 85 78.88 24.63 57.08
N GLU A 86 79.86 24.21 56.29
CA GLU A 86 79.67 23.62 54.96
C GLU A 86 78.88 22.30 55.04
N THR A 87 79.16 21.42 55.99
CA THR A 87 78.36 20.19 56.20
C THR A 87 76.95 20.49 56.71
N PHE A 88 76.74 21.49 57.58
CA PHE A 88 75.40 21.93 57.98
C PHE A 88 74.61 22.53 56.81
N GLN A 89 75.24 23.34 55.97
CA GLN A 89 74.61 23.91 54.77
C GLN A 89 74.29 22.82 53.74
N ALA A 90 75.20 21.87 53.50
CA ALA A 90 74.98 20.73 52.61
C ALA A 90 73.85 19.81 53.12
N ASN A 91 73.80 19.53 54.43
CA ASN A 91 72.72 18.73 55.03
C ASN A 91 71.36 19.46 54.95
N ARG A 92 71.34 20.77 55.19
CA ARG A 92 70.14 21.60 55.01
C ARG A 92 69.69 21.67 53.54
N ALA A 93 70.62 21.74 52.60
CA ALA A 93 70.33 21.71 51.16
C ALA A 93 69.74 20.35 50.74
N LYS A 94 70.35 19.24 51.15
CA LYS A 94 69.83 17.87 50.93
C LYS A 94 68.44 17.67 51.52
N MET A 95 68.16 18.21 52.70
CA MET A 95 66.83 18.18 53.30
C MET A 95 65.82 19.00 52.48
N ALA A 96 66.20 20.17 51.99
CA ALA A 96 65.35 21.00 51.13
C ALA A 96 65.08 20.33 49.77
N GLU A 97 66.08 19.70 49.14
CA GLU A 97 65.90 18.88 47.93
C GLU A 97 64.99 17.67 48.19
N GLY A 98 65.18 16.96 49.30
CA GLY A 98 64.33 15.84 49.69
C GLY A 98 62.86 16.24 49.87
N LEU A 99 62.60 17.38 50.50
CA LEU A 99 61.26 17.96 50.61
C LEU A 99 60.70 18.41 49.25
N ALA A 100 61.50 19.06 48.42
CA ALA A 100 61.09 19.49 47.08
C ALA A 100 60.75 18.29 46.16
N LEU A 101 61.54 17.21 46.23
CA LEU A 101 61.26 15.96 45.50
C LEU A 101 60.03 15.23 46.05
N ALA A 102 59.78 15.27 47.36
CA ALA A 102 58.56 14.71 47.95
C ALA A 102 57.31 15.49 47.52
N LEU A 103 57.38 16.82 47.47
CA LEU A 103 56.31 17.67 46.94
C LEU A 103 56.09 17.42 45.44
N ALA A 104 57.13 17.42 44.62
CA ALA A 104 57.01 17.16 43.18
C ALA A 104 56.41 15.78 42.87
N ARG A 105 56.74 14.75 43.66
CA ARG A 105 56.09 13.43 43.57
C ARG A 105 54.61 13.49 43.94
N LYS A 106 54.23 14.26 44.95
CA LYS A 106 52.81 14.45 45.32
C LYS A 106 52.06 15.23 44.27
N ASP A 107 52.65 16.27 43.69
CA ASP A 107 52.05 17.02 42.58
C ASP A 107 51.85 16.12 41.36
N GLN A 108 52.81 15.24 41.05
CA GLN A 108 52.66 14.21 40.01
C GLN A 108 51.53 13.21 40.34
N GLU A 109 51.52 12.62 41.54
CA GLU A 109 50.44 11.70 41.98
C GLU A 109 49.05 12.35 41.88
N TRP A 110 48.93 13.65 42.18
CA TRP A 110 47.68 14.39 42.06
C TRP A 110 47.32 14.69 40.60
N SER A 111 48.31 15.03 39.75
CA SER A 111 48.10 15.20 38.31
C SER A 111 47.59 13.91 37.67
N GLU A 112 48.22 12.76 37.96
CA GLU A 112 47.82 11.46 37.43
C GLU A 112 46.40 11.05 37.86
N LYS A 113 46.00 11.39 39.11
CA LYS A 113 44.62 11.22 39.59
C LYS A 113 43.63 12.14 38.90
N VAL A 114 43.98 13.39 38.65
CA VAL A 114 43.14 14.33 37.90
C VAL A 114 42.96 13.84 36.46
N ASP A 115 44.04 13.45 35.79
CA ASP A 115 43.99 12.88 34.43
C ASP A 115 43.10 11.63 34.36
N GLN A 116 43.14 10.77 35.39
CA GLN A 116 42.29 9.58 35.47
C GLN A 116 40.82 9.95 35.68
N LEU A 117 40.52 10.88 36.59
CA LEU A 117 39.15 11.37 36.82
C LEU A 117 38.59 12.12 35.60
N GLU A 118 39.43 12.84 34.86
CA GLU A 118 39.02 13.49 33.60
C GLU A 118 38.69 12.47 32.51
N LYS A 119 39.48 11.40 32.38
CA LYS A 119 39.16 10.26 31.49
C LYS A 119 37.84 9.60 31.88
N GLU A 120 37.65 9.24 33.16
CA GLU A 120 36.41 8.63 33.64
C GLU A 120 35.19 9.55 33.43
N LYS A 121 35.32 10.84 33.73
CA LYS A 121 34.30 11.86 33.44
C LYS A 121 33.97 11.92 31.96
N SER A 122 34.97 11.96 31.08
CA SER A 122 34.76 11.98 29.62
C SER A 122 34.01 10.73 29.13
N PHE A 123 34.40 9.55 29.62
CA PHE A 123 33.78 8.27 29.29
C PHE A 123 32.32 8.18 29.77
N LEU A 124 32.04 8.61 31.01
CA LEU A 124 30.68 8.66 31.53
C LEU A 124 29.80 9.68 30.80
N THR A 125 30.35 10.84 30.41
CA THR A 125 29.60 11.81 29.59
C THR A 125 29.34 11.31 28.17
N ALA A 126 30.27 10.57 27.57
CA ALA A 126 30.08 9.92 26.27
C ALA A 126 28.97 8.86 26.34
N GLN A 127 29.01 7.96 27.33
CA GLN A 127 27.95 6.97 27.57
C GLN A 127 26.58 7.62 27.80
N LEU A 128 26.50 8.69 28.61
CA LEU A 128 25.25 9.38 28.87
C LEU A 128 24.68 10.03 27.59
N GLN A 129 25.55 10.62 26.75
CA GLN A 129 25.14 11.18 25.47
C GLN A 129 24.73 10.09 24.47
N GLU A 130 25.40 8.93 24.48
CA GLU A 130 25.01 7.78 23.66
C GLU A 130 23.66 7.20 24.09
N MET A 131 23.44 6.95 25.39
CA MET A 131 22.14 6.51 25.92
C MET A 131 21.02 7.51 25.59
N LYS A 132 21.30 8.81 25.64
CA LYS A 132 20.37 9.87 25.24
C LYS A 132 20.06 9.82 23.74
N ASN A 133 21.06 9.62 22.89
CA ASN A 133 20.89 9.47 21.45
C ASN A 133 20.09 8.19 21.13
N GLN A 134 20.38 7.07 21.78
CA GLN A 134 19.62 5.82 21.63
C GLN A 134 18.16 6.01 22.04
N SER A 135 17.90 6.66 23.18
CA SER A 135 16.54 6.99 23.62
C SER A 135 15.80 7.92 22.65
N LEU A 136 16.49 8.88 22.02
CA LEU A 136 15.89 9.74 21.00
C LEU A 136 15.53 8.96 19.72
N ASN A 137 16.43 8.09 19.25
CA ASN A 137 16.17 7.22 18.10
C ASN A 137 15.01 6.25 18.36
N LEU A 138 14.88 5.71 19.58
CA LEU A 138 13.75 4.85 19.96
C LEU A 138 12.41 5.62 20.02
N PHE A 139 12.45 6.90 20.37
CA PHE A 139 11.26 7.76 20.32
C PHE A 139 10.86 8.06 18.89
N GLN A 140 11.81 8.49 18.04
CA GLN A 140 11.57 8.74 16.61
C GLN A 140 11.01 7.50 15.89
N ARG A 141 11.59 6.31 16.13
CA ARG A 141 11.08 5.05 15.58
C ARG A 141 9.69 4.66 16.09
N ARG A 142 9.27 5.17 17.26
CA ARG A 142 7.91 4.98 17.76
C ARG A 142 6.96 5.94 17.07
N ASP A 143 7.31 7.22 16.95
CA ASP A 143 6.52 8.19 16.20
C ASP A 143 6.33 7.72 14.74
N GLU A 144 7.40 7.27 14.07
CA GLU A 144 7.36 6.69 12.71
C GLU A 144 6.47 5.43 12.62
N MET A 145 6.44 4.60 13.67
CA MET A 145 5.61 3.40 13.73
C MET A 145 4.14 3.75 13.96
N ASP A 146 3.85 4.70 14.84
CA ASP A 146 2.50 5.18 15.12
C ASP A 146 1.90 5.87 13.87
N GLU A 147 2.69 6.67 13.12
CA GLU A 147 2.31 7.24 11.81
C GLU A 147 2.01 6.15 10.76
N LEU A 148 2.81 5.08 10.72
CA LEU A 148 2.58 3.94 9.84
C LEU A 148 1.35 3.12 10.23
N GLU A 149 1.06 2.99 11.53
CA GLU A 149 -0.17 2.35 12.03
C GLU A 149 -1.41 3.18 11.67
N GLU A 150 -1.36 4.51 11.80
CA GLU A 150 -2.44 5.39 11.34
C GLU A 150 -2.67 5.27 9.82
N PHE A 151 -1.61 5.24 9.01
CA PHE A 151 -1.73 5.03 7.56
C PHE A 151 -2.35 3.66 7.24
N GLN A 152 -1.90 2.59 7.91
CA GLN A 152 -2.48 1.25 7.74
C GLN A 152 -3.96 1.21 8.14
N GLN A 153 -4.35 1.84 9.25
CA GLN A 153 -5.75 1.96 9.66
C GLN A 153 -6.58 2.76 8.65
N GLN A 154 -6.01 3.81 8.04
CA GLN A 154 -6.65 4.59 6.99
C GLN A 154 -6.88 3.75 5.73
N GLU A 155 -5.86 3.02 5.25
CA GLU A 155 -5.98 2.15 4.08
C GLU A 155 -6.92 0.97 4.34
N LEU A 156 -6.87 0.33 5.51
CA LEU A 156 -7.84 -0.70 5.91
C LEU A 156 -9.28 -0.15 5.92
N SER A 157 -9.47 1.09 6.38
CA SER A 157 -10.79 1.75 6.37
C SER A 157 -11.27 2.06 4.94
N LYS A 158 -10.37 2.50 4.04
CA LYS A 158 -10.65 2.71 2.61
C LYS A 158 -11.04 1.37 1.94
N VAL A 159 -10.25 0.31 2.15
CA VAL A 159 -10.52 -1.04 1.63
C VAL A 159 -11.85 -1.57 2.16
N LYS A 160 -12.13 -1.45 3.46
CA LYS A 160 -13.41 -1.86 4.06
C LYS A 160 -14.59 -1.11 3.44
N HIS A 161 -14.47 0.19 3.21
CA HIS A 161 -15.52 0.99 2.56
C HIS A 161 -15.72 0.60 1.08
N MET A 162 -14.63 0.30 0.35
CA MET A 162 -14.73 -0.18 -1.03
C MET A 162 -15.36 -1.58 -1.11
N LEU A 163 -15.01 -2.50 -0.21
CA LEU A 163 -15.61 -3.83 -0.12
C LEU A 163 -17.11 -3.72 0.18
N LEU A 164 -17.50 -2.96 1.21
CA LEU A 164 -18.91 -2.80 1.58
C LEU A 164 -19.73 -2.16 0.44
N LYS A 165 -19.19 -1.17 -0.27
CA LYS A 165 -19.81 -0.63 -1.50
C LYS A 165 -19.91 -1.65 -2.64
N LYS A 166 -18.95 -2.58 -2.74
CA LYS A 166 -18.99 -3.66 -3.75
C LYS A 166 -20.03 -4.71 -3.38
N GLU A 167 -20.12 -5.09 -2.12
CA GLU A 167 -21.17 -5.96 -1.56
C GLU A 167 -22.56 -5.35 -1.81
N GLU A 168 -22.80 -4.08 -1.45
CA GLU A 168 -24.05 -3.36 -1.75
C GLU A 168 -24.38 -3.32 -3.26
N SER A 169 -23.37 -3.21 -4.12
CA SER A 169 -23.57 -3.21 -5.58
C SER A 169 -23.87 -4.60 -6.12
N LEU A 170 -23.28 -5.64 -5.52
CA LEU A 170 -23.47 -7.03 -5.90
C LEU A 170 -24.87 -7.49 -5.47
N GLU A 171 -25.31 -7.17 -4.25
CA GLU A 171 -26.65 -7.46 -3.74
C GLU A 171 -27.73 -6.83 -4.64
N LYS A 172 -27.53 -5.60 -5.13
CA LYS A 172 -28.45 -4.95 -6.10
C LYS A 172 -28.50 -5.71 -7.42
N MET A 173 -27.36 -6.14 -7.95
CA MET A 173 -27.31 -6.92 -9.19
C MET A 173 -27.93 -8.32 -9.03
N GLU A 174 -27.79 -8.94 -7.85
CA GLU A 174 -28.48 -10.21 -7.51
C GLU A 174 -30.00 -10.01 -7.43
N GLN A 175 -30.47 -8.95 -6.75
CA GLN A 175 -31.90 -8.61 -6.69
C GLN A 175 -32.49 -8.33 -8.09
N GLU A 176 -31.75 -7.63 -8.96
CA GLU A 176 -32.13 -7.42 -10.36
C GLU A 176 -32.15 -8.74 -11.16
N LEU A 177 -31.16 -9.61 -10.99
CA LEU A 177 -31.09 -10.92 -11.64
C LEU A 177 -32.27 -11.82 -11.21
N GLU A 178 -32.60 -11.85 -9.92
CA GLU A 178 -33.79 -12.56 -9.43
C GLU A 178 -35.08 -11.95 -10.01
N ALA A 179 -35.20 -10.62 -10.07
CA ALA A 179 -36.36 -9.97 -10.67
C ALA A 179 -36.52 -10.36 -12.15
N ARG A 180 -35.44 -10.32 -12.94
CA ARG A 180 -35.43 -10.81 -14.33
C ARG A 180 -35.74 -12.29 -14.45
N THR A 181 -35.28 -13.12 -13.50
CA THR A 181 -35.59 -14.56 -13.48
C THR A 181 -37.08 -14.80 -13.20
N ARG A 182 -37.68 -14.02 -12.29
CA ARG A 182 -39.13 -14.04 -12.01
C ARG A 182 -39.95 -13.58 -13.23
N GLU A 183 -39.56 -12.48 -13.89
CA GLU A 183 -40.17 -12.00 -15.15
C GLU A 183 -40.07 -13.06 -16.27
N LEU A 184 -38.92 -13.71 -16.43
CA LEU A 184 -38.71 -14.74 -17.44
C LEU A 184 -39.55 -15.99 -17.16
N SER A 185 -39.66 -16.42 -15.90
CA SER A 185 -40.54 -17.54 -15.53
C SER A 185 -42.02 -17.22 -15.77
N HIS A 186 -42.45 -15.97 -15.51
CA HIS A 186 -43.81 -15.52 -15.75
C HIS A 186 -44.14 -15.49 -17.25
N THR A 187 -43.31 -14.85 -18.06
CA THR A 187 -43.48 -14.80 -19.53
C THR A 187 -43.39 -16.19 -20.18
N GLN A 188 -42.58 -17.10 -19.64
CA GLN A 188 -42.57 -18.50 -20.08
C GLN A 188 -43.90 -19.21 -19.77
N GLU A 189 -44.50 -18.95 -18.61
CA GLU A 189 -45.81 -19.51 -18.26
C GLU A 189 -46.94 -18.90 -19.10
N GLU A 190 -46.91 -17.58 -19.34
CA GLU A 190 -47.82 -16.93 -20.29
C GLU A 190 -47.72 -17.55 -21.69
N LEU A 191 -46.49 -17.79 -22.19
CA LEU A 191 -46.25 -18.46 -23.47
C LEU A 191 -46.80 -19.90 -23.47
N ARG A 192 -46.62 -20.68 -22.40
CA ARG A 192 -47.23 -22.01 -22.26
C ARG A 192 -48.76 -21.93 -22.34
N THR A 193 -49.39 -21.02 -21.60
CA THR A 193 -50.86 -20.87 -21.66
C THR A 193 -51.34 -20.39 -23.02
N SER A 194 -50.58 -19.53 -23.72
CA SER A 194 -50.89 -19.09 -25.08
C SER A 194 -50.76 -20.23 -26.09
N SER A 195 -49.68 -21.01 -26.00
CA SER A 195 -49.47 -22.21 -26.82
C SER A 195 -50.56 -23.25 -26.60
N GLN A 196 -51.01 -23.47 -25.36
CA GLN A 196 -52.13 -24.37 -25.07
C GLN A 196 -53.43 -23.86 -25.72
N ARG A 197 -53.78 -22.59 -25.54
CA ARG A 197 -54.96 -21.99 -26.19
C ARG A 197 -54.89 -22.08 -27.72
N SER A 198 -53.70 -21.94 -28.30
CA SER A 198 -53.49 -22.12 -29.74
C SER A 198 -53.73 -23.57 -30.16
N SER A 199 -53.23 -24.55 -29.40
CA SER A 199 -53.50 -25.98 -29.63
C SER A 199 -54.99 -26.30 -29.54
N ASP A 200 -55.68 -25.81 -28.51
CA ASP A 200 -57.13 -26.01 -28.32
C ASP A 200 -57.96 -25.40 -29.47
N LEU A 201 -57.54 -24.24 -29.98
CA LEU A 201 -58.16 -23.59 -31.15
C LEU A 201 -57.87 -24.34 -32.45
N SER A 202 -56.66 -24.84 -32.65
CA SER A 202 -56.30 -25.68 -33.80
C SER A 202 -57.12 -26.97 -33.83
N GLN A 203 -57.27 -27.64 -32.69
CA GLN A 203 -58.12 -28.84 -32.58
C GLN A 203 -59.58 -28.54 -32.96
N LYS A 204 -60.16 -27.45 -32.45
CA LYS A 204 -61.52 -27.02 -32.82
C LYS A 204 -61.66 -26.68 -34.30
N LEU A 205 -60.62 -26.10 -34.91
CA LEU A 205 -60.59 -25.85 -36.35
C LEU A 205 -60.60 -27.15 -37.16
N GLU A 206 -59.83 -28.17 -36.76
CA GLU A 206 -59.88 -29.49 -37.40
C GLU A 206 -61.24 -30.18 -37.21
N GLU A 207 -61.84 -30.08 -36.01
CA GLU A 207 -63.18 -30.62 -35.73
C GLU A 207 -64.24 -29.94 -36.63
N LEU A 208 -64.23 -28.62 -36.74
CA LEU A 208 -65.06 -27.87 -37.68
C LEU A 208 -64.80 -28.27 -39.14
N GLN A 209 -63.54 -28.42 -39.54
CA GLN A 209 -63.19 -28.83 -40.90
C GLN A 209 -63.72 -30.23 -41.23
N ARG A 210 -63.62 -31.19 -40.30
CA ARG A 210 -64.24 -32.52 -40.44
C ARG A 210 -65.77 -32.42 -40.60
N HIS A 211 -66.43 -31.59 -39.79
CA HIS A 211 -67.87 -31.35 -39.93
C HIS A 211 -68.26 -30.73 -41.28
N TYR A 212 -67.48 -29.77 -41.78
CA TYR A 212 -67.71 -29.20 -43.12
C TYR A 212 -67.56 -30.25 -44.22
N SER A 213 -66.53 -31.11 -44.16
CA SER A 213 -66.36 -32.22 -45.10
C SER A 213 -67.55 -33.19 -45.09
N THR A 214 -68.05 -33.58 -43.90
CA THR A 214 -69.25 -34.44 -43.81
C THR A 214 -70.51 -33.76 -44.35
N LEU A 215 -70.69 -32.45 -44.13
CA LEU A 215 -71.82 -31.70 -44.69
C LEU A 215 -71.72 -31.55 -46.22
N GLU A 216 -70.51 -31.42 -46.75
CA GLU A 216 -70.24 -31.42 -48.20
C GLU A 216 -70.57 -32.78 -48.84
N GLU A 217 -70.11 -33.89 -48.25
CA GLU A 217 -70.49 -35.24 -48.68
C GLU A 217 -72.02 -35.46 -48.67
N GLN A 218 -72.71 -34.96 -47.63
CA GLN A 218 -74.18 -35.02 -47.54
C GLN A 218 -74.86 -34.19 -48.62
N ARG A 219 -74.39 -32.95 -48.87
CA ARG A 219 -74.88 -32.07 -49.94
C ARG A 219 -74.73 -32.75 -51.30
N ASP A 220 -73.59 -33.35 -51.56
CA ASP A 220 -73.30 -33.99 -52.85
C ASP A 220 -74.13 -35.25 -53.05
N HIS A 221 -74.35 -36.05 -52.00
CA HIS A 221 -75.28 -37.17 -52.04
C HIS A 221 -76.73 -36.74 -52.33
N VAL A 222 -77.22 -35.69 -51.67
CA VAL A 222 -78.56 -35.12 -51.94
C VAL A 222 -78.64 -34.57 -53.36
N THR A 223 -77.57 -33.96 -53.88
CA THR A 223 -77.52 -33.37 -55.22
C THR A 223 -77.53 -34.46 -56.30
N ALA A 224 -76.77 -35.55 -56.11
CA ALA A 224 -76.80 -36.73 -56.98
C ALA A 224 -78.18 -37.43 -56.95
N SER A 225 -78.80 -37.54 -55.77
CA SER A 225 -80.17 -38.08 -55.63
C SER A 225 -81.21 -37.21 -56.35
N LYS A 226 -81.14 -35.88 -56.19
CA LYS A 226 -81.99 -34.91 -56.90
C LYS A 226 -81.83 -35.01 -58.41
N MET A 227 -80.59 -35.02 -58.92
CA MET A 227 -80.30 -35.20 -60.35
C MET A 227 -80.84 -36.56 -60.87
N GLY A 228 -80.71 -37.62 -60.07
CA GLY A 228 -81.29 -38.94 -60.38
C GLY A 228 -82.82 -38.96 -60.42
N ALA A 229 -83.49 -38.10 -59.64
CA ALA A 229 -84.94 -37.91 -59.69
C ALA A 229 -85.36 -37.02 -60.88
N GLU A 230 -84.62 -35.95 -61.17
CA GLU A 230 -84.83 -35.07 -62.33
C GLU A 230 -84.68 -35.86 -63.65
N ASN A 231 -83.67 -36.71 -63.77
CA ASN A 231 -83.50 -37.60 -64.93
C ASN A 231 -84.67 -38.59 -65.10
N LYS A 232 -85.25 -39.09 -63.99
CA LYS A 232 -86.44 -39.94 -64.04
C LYS A 232 -87.68 -39.16 -64.44
N LEU A 233 -87.83 -37.92 -63.96
CA LEU A 233 -88.91 -37.02 -64.39
C LEU A 233 -88.81 -36.73 -65.88
N ALA A 234 -87.65 -36.33 -66.40
CA ALA A 234 -87.45 -36.10 -67.83
C ALA A 234 -87.76 -37.34 -68.69
N ALA A 235 -87.40 -38.55 -68.22
CA ALA A 235 -87.75 -39.80 -68.89
C ALA A 235 -89.27 -40.10 -68.85
N LEU A 236 -89.96 -39.74 -67.76
CA LEU A 236 -91.42 -39.86 -67.66
C LEU A 236 -92.14 -38.81 -68.52
N GLU A 237 -91.67 -37.56 -68.56
CA GLU A 237 -92.16 -36.50 -69.45
C GLU A 237 -92.00 -36.89 -70.92
N GLN A 238 -90.87 -37.51 -71.31
CA GLN A 238 -90.69 -38.05 -72.64
C GLN A 238 -91.72 -39.16 -72.93
N LYS A 239 -91.97 -40.08 -71.99
CA LYS A 239 -92.99 -41.13 -72.15
C LYS A 239 -94.40 -40.57 -72.22
N GLU A 240 -94.71 -39.50 -71.49
CA GLU A 240 -95.96 -38.77 -71.59
C GLU A 240 -96.11 -38.15 -72.99
N GLN A 241 -95.08 -37.48 -73.52
CA GLN A 241 -95.08 -36.93 -74.88
C GLN A 241 -95.24 -38.01 -75.96
N GLU A 242 -94.57 -39.16 -75.83
CA GLU A 242 -94.75 -40.30 -76.74
C GLU A 242 -96.19 -40.85 -76.70
N LEU A 243 -96.79 -40.97 -75.51
CA LEU A 243 -98.20 -41.38 -75.35
C LEU A 243 -99.16 -40.33 -75.91
N GLN A 244 -98.91 -39.05 -75.68
CA GLN A 244 -99.67 -37.92 -76.23
C GLN A 244 -99.68 -37.96 -77.77
N ALA A 245 -98.52 -38.23 -78.39
CA ALA A 245 -98.39 -38.39 -79.83
C ALA A 245 -99.15 -39.63 -80.36
N CYS A 246 -99.07 -40.77 -79.66
CA CYS A 246 -99.86 -41.96 -79.99
C CYS A 246 -101.38 -41.70 -79.91
N ILE A 247 -101.84 -40.95 -78.90
CA ILE A 247 -103.26 -40.55 -78.76
C ILE A 247 -103.67 -39.63 -79.91
N GLN A 248 -102.83 -38.65 -80.29
CA GLN A 248 -103.09 -37.79 -81.44
C GLN A 248 -103.18 -38.58 -82.74
N GLN A 249 -102.25 -39.53 -82.98
CA GLN A 249 -102.26 -40.40 -84.14
C GLN A 249 -103.52 -41.28 -84.20
N LEU A 250 -103.89 -41.93 -83.08
CA LEU A 250 -105.13 -42.69 -82.96
C LEU A 250 -106.38 -41.84 -83.24
N SER A 251 -106.38 -40.58 -82.80
CA SER A 251 -107.48 -39.63 -83.07
C SER A 251 -107.58 -39.28 -84.56
N ILE A 252 -106.45 -39.08 -85.24
CA ILE A 252 -106.38 -38.85 -86.70
C ILE A 252 -106.86 -40.10 -87.45
N ASP A 253 -106.40 -41.28 -87.08
CA ASP A 253 -106.81 -42.54 -87.70
C ASP A 253 -108.31 -42.80 -87.52
N LEU A 254 -108.86 -42.49 -86.34
CA LEU A 254 -110.31 -42.56 -86.07
C LEU A 254 -111.12 -41.55 -86.91
N GLN A 255 -110.64 -40.31 -87.06
CA GLN A 255 -111.24 -39.32 -87.96
C GLN A 255 -111.21 -39.80 -89.42
N LYS A 256 -110.10 -40.38 -89.87
CA LYS A 256 -109.97 -40.93 -91.22
C LYS A 256 -110.95 -42.08 -91.46
N VAL A 257 -111.05 -43.04 -90.52
CA VAL A 257 -112.01 -44.15 -90.61
C VAL A 257 -113.45 -43.63 -90.63
N THR A 258 -113.81 -42.63 -89.82
CA THR A 258 -115.16 -42.05 -89.85
C THR A 258 -115.46 -41.36 -91.18
N ALA A 259 -114.51 -40.64 -91.79
CA ALA A 259 -114.64 -40.08 -93.13
C ALA A 259 -114.81 -41.16 -94.21
N GLU A 260 -114.00 -42.23 -94.19
CA GLU A 260 -114.14 -43.36 -95.12
C GLU A 260 -115.50 -44.08 -94.99
N THR A 261 -116.06 -44.19 -93.78
CA THR A 261 -117.44 -44.70 -93.61
C THR A 261 -118.49 -43.76 -94.20
N GLN A 262 -118.36 -42.45 -94.02
CA GLN A 262 -119.28 -41.47 -94.62
C GLN A 262 -119.21 -41.46 -96.16
N GLU A 263 -118.03 -41.69 -96.76
CA GLU A 263 -117.94 -41.84 -98.21
C GLU A 263 -118.62 -43.13 -98.72
N LYS A 264 -118.48 -44.24 -97.98
CA LYS A 264 -119.19 -45.49 -98.28
C LYS A 264 -120.71 -45.33 -98.15
N GLU A 265 -121.19 -44.57 -97.15
CA GLU A 265 -122.61 -44.21 -97.03
C GLU A 265 -123.11 -43.39 -98.22
N LYS A 266 -122.38 -42.34 -98.64
CA LYS A 266 -122.71 -41.53 -99.84
C LYS A 266 -122.75 -42.38 -101.13
N LEU A 267 -121.88 -43.38 -101.24
CA LEU A 267 -121.89 -44.31 -102.37
C LEU A 267 -123.15 -45.19 -102.37
N ILE A 268 -123.59 -45.64 -101.19
CA ILE A 268 -124.84 -46.41 -101.03
C ILE A 268 -126.05 -45.56 -101.42
N THR A 269 -126.14 -44.30 -100.97
CA THR A 269 -127.25 -43.41 -101.34
C THR A 269 -127.27 -43.12 -102.85
N HIS A 270 -126.10 -42.91 -103.47
CA HIS A 270 -126.02 -42.70 -104.93
C HIS A 270 -126.48 -43.94 -105.73
N LEU A 271 -126.18 -45.15 -105.25
CA LEU A 271 -126.67 -46.38 -105.87
C LEU A 271 -128.19 -46.54 -105.73
N GLN A 272 -128.76 -46.15 -104.58
CA GLN A 272 -130.21 -46.11 -104.36
C GLN A 272 -130.91 -45.10 -105.30
N GLU A 273 -130.36 -43.88 -105.41
CA GLU A 273 -130.86 -42.87 -106.36
C GLU A 273 -130.84 -43.38 -107.80
N LYS A 274 -129.78 -44.10 -108.21
CA LYS A 274 -129.67 -44.69 -109.55
C LYS A 274 -130.76 -45.72 -109.86
N VAL A 275 -131.19 -46.51 -108.87
CA VAL A 275 -132.33 -47.42 -109.02
C VAL A 275 -133.61 -46.61 -109.30
N THR A 276 -133.91 -45.60 -108.48
CA THR A 276 -135.08 -44.72 -108.70
C THR A 276 -135.02 -43.91 -110.01
N SER A 277 -133.81 -43.64 -110.51
CA SER A 277 -133.58 -42.96 -111.78
C SER A 277 -133.81 -43.87 -112.99
N LEU A 278 -133.62 -45.18 -112.87
CA LEU A 278 -133.91 -46.14 -113.93
C LEU A 278 -135.42 -46.40 -114.03
N GLU A 279 -136.11 -46.47 -112.90
CA GLU A 279 -137.58 -46.56 -112.82
C GLU A 279 -138.26 -45.38 -113.55
N ARG A 280 -137.74 -44.16 -113.36
CA ARG A 280 -138.34 -42.92 -113.91
C ARG A 280 -138.07 -42.68 -115.41
N ARG A 281 -137.26 -43.51 -116.07
CA ARG A 281 -136.82 -43.29 -117.47
C ARG A 281 -137.66 -44.05 -118.50
N LEU A 282 -138.76 -44.68 -118.08
CA LEU A 282 -139.63 -45.51 -118.91
C LEU A 282 -140.78 -44.73 -119.59
N GLU A 283 -140.97 -43.44 -119.30
CA GLU A 283 -142.22 -42.71 -119.62
C GLU A 283 -142.01 -41.45 -120.52
N GLN A 284 -142.00 -41.66 -121.84
CA GLN A 284 -142.49 -40.76 -122.92
C GLN A 284 -141.69 -39.48 -123.34
N ASN A 285 -142.07 -38.86 -124.49
CA ASN A 285 -141.20 -38.07 -125.38
C ASN A 285 -141.90 -36.96 -126.23
N LEU A 286 -141.21 -35.81 -126.46
CA LEU A 286 -141.17 -34.89 -127.66
C LEU A 286 -142.47 -34.14 -128.10
N SER A 287 -142.50 -33.06 -128.93
CA SER A 287 -141.53 -32.20 -129.71
C SER A 287 -142.05 -30.71 -129.74
N GLY A 288 -141.54 -29.67 -130.44
CA GLY A 288 -140.30 -29.39 -131.23
C GLY A 288 -140.56 -28.68 -132.59
N GLU A 289 -140.10 -27.43 -132.81
CA GLU A 289 -140.21 -26.65 -134.10
C GLU A 289 -139.09 -25.58 -134.23
N GLU A 290 -138.29 -25.59 -135.33
CA GLU A 290 -137.07 -24.75 -135.49
C GLU A 290 -136.98 -24.04 -136.85
N TYR A 291 -137.28 -22.73 -136.91
CA TYR A 291 -136.98 -21.89 -138.10
C TYR A 291 -136.48 -20.47 -137.76
N VAL A 292 -136.61 -20.02 -136.51
CA VAL A 292 -136.23 -18.65 -136.08
C VAL A 292 -134.72 -18.52 -135.78
N GLN A 293 -133.98 -19.63 -135.70
CA GLN A 293 -132.58 -19.64 -135.26
C GLN A 293 -131.58 -18.95 -136.20
N GLU A 294 -131.88 -18.77 -137.49
CA GLU A 294 -130.85 -18.31 -138.44
C GLU A 294 -130.58 -16.79 -138.39
N LEU A 295 -131.61 -15.96 -138.16
CA LEU A 295 -131.41 -14.51 -137.97
C LEU A 295 -130.65 -14.17 -136.68
N LEU A 296 -130.58 -15.09 -135.71
CA LEU A 296 -129.75 -14.91 -134.52
C LEU A 296 -128.25 -15.07 -134.81
N LYS A 297 -127.85 -15.74 -135.89
CA LYS A 297 -126.45 -16.09 -136.17
C LYS A 297 -125.61 -14.90 -136.66
N GLU A 298 -126.17 -13.98 -137.46
CA GLU A 298 -125.38 -12.81 -137.91
C GLU A 298 -125.12 -11.79 -136.79
N LYS A 299 -126.06 -11.65 -135.84
CA LYS A 299 -125.91 -10.74 -134.70
C LYS A 299 -124.71 -11.13 -133.82
N THR A 300 -124.49 -12.43 -133.58
CA THR A 300 -123.45 -12.90 -132.67
C THR A 300 -122.03 -12.61 -133.16
N VAL A 301 -121.80 -12.57 -134.47
CA VAL A 301 -120.44 -12.34 -135.04
C VAL A 301 -119.94 -10.92 -134.75
N ALA A 302 -120.82 -9.92 -134.78
CA ALA A 302 -120.46 -8.54 -134.42
C ALA A 302 -120.24 -8.36 -132.91
N GLU A 303 -121.02 -9.06 -132.09
CA GLU A 303 -120.86 -9.10 -130.63
C GLU A 303 -119.52 -9.78 -130.24
N GLN A 304 -119.09 -10.81 -130.97
CA GLN A 304 -117.83 -11.53 -130.72
C GLN A 304 -116.58 -10.66 -130.92
N ASN A 305 -116.46 -9.91 -132.02
CA ASN A 305 -115.26 -9.10 -132.30
C ASN A 305 -115.02 -8.01 -131.24
N LEU A 306 -116.11 -7.44 -130.68
CA LEU A 306 -116.03 -6.48 -129.58
C LEU A 306 -115.51 -7.14 -128.29
N GLU A 307 -115.95 -8.36 -128.04
CA GLU A 307 -115.57 -9.16 -126.87
C GLU A 307 -114.09 -9.59 -126.94
N ASP A 308 -113.61 -10.02 -128.11
CA ASP A 308 -112.21 -10.42 -128.31
C ASP A 308 -111.21 -9.29 -127.97
N THR A 309 -111.52 -8.05 -128.37
CA THR A 309 -110.66 -6.88 -128.01
C THR A 309 -110.67 -6.57 -126.51
N ARG A 310 -111.80 -6.79 -125.82
CA ARG A 310 -111.89 -6.67 -124.36
C ARG A 310 -111.08 -7.75 -123.66
N GLN A 311 -111.14 -8.99 -124.15
CA GLN A 311 -110.38 -10.11 -123.62
C GLN A 311 -108.87 -9.90 -123.76
N GLN A 312 -108.39 -9.37 -124.89
CA GLN A 312 -106.98 -9.01 -125.07
C GLN A 312 -106.52 -7.93 -124.07
N LEU A 313 -107.33 -6.89 -123.83
CA LEU A 313 -107.01 -5.81 -122.90
C LEU A 313 -107.06 -6.28 -121.43
N LEU A 314 -107.99 -7.19 -121.10
CA LEU A 314 -108.02 -7.87 -119.80
C LEU A 314 -106.81 -8.79 -119.61
N ALA A 315 -106.39 -9.54 -120.64
CA ALA A 315 -105.20 -10.39 -120.59
C ALA A 315 -103.93 -9.55 -120.33
N ALA A 316 -103.75 -8.43 -121.04
CA ALA A 316 -102.65 -7.49 -120.83
C ALA A 316 -102.66 -6.88 -119.42
N ARG A 317 -103.83 -6.46 -118.91
CA ARG A 317 -103.96 -6.01 -117.51
C ARG A 317 -103.61 -7.11 -116.50
N SER A 318 -104.00 -8.35 -116.77
CA SER A 318 -103.69 -9.49 -115.89
C SER A 318 -102.19 -9.84 -115.88
N SER A 319 -101.48 -9.67 -117.00
CA SER A 319 -100.03 -9.89 -117.05
C SER A 319 -99.26 -8.75 -116.38
N GLN A 320 -99.72 -7.51 -116.52
CA GLN A 320 -99.16 -6.37 -115.81
C GLN A 320 -99.38 -6.47 -114.29
N ALA A 321 -100.56 -6.90 -113.83
CA ALA A 321 -100.82 -7.17 -112.41
C ALA A 321 -99.85 -8.22 -111.86
N LYS A 322 -99.72 -9.38 -112.52
CA LYS A 322 -98.75 -10.43 -112.13
C LYS A 322 -97.30 -9.93 -112.10
N ALA A 323 -96.91 -9.05 -113.01
CA ALA A 323 -95.58 -8.45 -113.02
C ALA A 323 -95.36 -7.49 -111.84
N ILE A 324 -96.39 -6.72 -111.46
CA ILE A 324 -96.39 -5.87 -110.26
C ILE A 324 -96.32 -6.75 -108.99
N ASP A 325 -97.13 -7.80 -108.88
CA ASP A 325 -97.10 -8.74 -107.74
C ASP A 325 -95.70 -9.34 -107.54
N VAL A 326 -95.03 -9.75 -108.63
CA VAL A 326 -93.66 -10.31 -108.60
C VAL A 326 -92.59 -9.25 -108.26
N LEU A 327 -92.83 -7.97 -108.56
CA LEU A 327 -91.94 -6.89 -108.13
C LEU A 327 -92.18 -6.52 -106.68
N GLU A 328 -93.43 -6.51 -106.21
CA GLU A 328 -93.77 -6.29 -104.80
C GLU A 328 -93.22 -7.38 -103.89
N THR A 329 -93.29 -8.66 -104.28
CA THR A 329 -92.65 -9.74 -103.51
C THR A 329 -91.14 -9.56 -103.46
N LYS A 330 -90.49 -9.29 -104.60
CA LYS A 330 -89.04 -9.01 -104.64
C LYS A 330 -88.63 -7.80 -103.78
N VAL A 331 -89.43 -6.73 -103.74
CA VAL A 331 -89.16 -5.57 -102.86
C VAL A 331 -89.32 -5.99 -101.40
N LYS A 332 -90.36 -6.73 -101.04
CA LYS A 332 -90.56 -7.26 -99.67
C LYS A 332 -89.41 -8.18 -99.24
N ASP A 333 -88.94 -9.06 -100.12
CA ASP A 333 -87.82 -9.97 -99.87
C ASP A 333 -86.49 -9.21 -99.71
N LEU A 334 -86.25 -8.18 -100.53
CA LEU A 334 -85.07 -7.30 -100.41
C LEU A 334 -85.11 -6.46 -99.14
N GLU A 335 -86.27 -5.93 -98.74
CA GLU A 335 -86.44 -5.22 -97.47
C GLU A 335 -86.19 -6.13 -96.26
N GLN A 336 -86.71 -7.37 -96.29
CA GLN A 336 -86.44 -8.35 -95.24
C GLN A 336 -84.96 -8.74 -95.18
N SER A 337 -84.32 -8.95 -96.34
CA SER A 337 -82.89 -9.24 -96.43
C SER A 337 -82.03 -8.07 -95.92
N LEU A 338 -82.41 -6.82 -96.23
CA LEU A 338 -81.75 -5.63 -95.74
C LEU A 338 -81.86 -5.52 -94.21
N ARG A 339 -83.08 -5.62 -93.65
CA ARG A 339 -83.30 -5.61 -92.19
C ARG A 339 -82.48 -6.69 -91.48
N ALA A 340 -82.50 -7.92 -92.00
CA ALA A 340 -81.70 -9.01 -91.44
C ALA A 340 -80.18 -8.76 -91.54
N SER A 341 -79.71 -8.01 -92.54
CA SER A 341 -78.30 -7.59 -92.65
C SER A 341 -77.95 -6.45 -91.68
N GLU A 342 -78.86 -5.49 -91.47
CA GLU A 342 -78.70 -4.41 -90.50
C GLU A 342 -78.72 -4.92 -89.05
N GLU A 343 -79.58 -5.89 -88.74
CA GLU A 343 -79.62 -6.58 -87.45
C GLU A 343 -78.32 -7.32 -87.18
N LYS A 344 -77.84 -8.14 -88.13
CA LYS A 344 -76.52 -8.81 -88.03
C LYS A 344 -75.36 -7.83 -87.90
N LEU A 345 -75.43 -6.66 -88.53
CA LEU A 345 -74.39 -5.64 -88.43
C LEU A 345 -74.43 -4.93 -87.06
N LYS A 346 -75.62 -4.71 -86.48
CA LYS A 346 -75.79 -4.24 -85.09
C LYS A 346 -75.28 -5.27 -84.08
N GLU A 347 -75.61 -6.56 -84.26
CA GLU A 347 -75.09 -7.65 -83.44
C GLU A 347 -73.56 -7.73 -83.51
N SER A 348 -73.00 -7.69 -84.73
CA SER A 348 -71.55 -7.69 -84.95
C SER A 348 -70.86 -6.46 -84.34
N ALA A 349 -71.49 -5.28 -84.41
CA ALA A 349 -70.98 -4.06 -83.78
C ALA A 349 -71.03 -4.16 -82.24
N GLY A 350 -72.08 -4.75 -81.68
CA GLY A 350 -72.19 -5.04 -80.24
C GLY A 350 -71.10 -6.01 -79.76
N VAL A 351 -70.85 -7.09 -80.52
CA VAL A 351 -69.76 -8.04 -80.23
C VAL A 351 -68.38 -7.38 -80.37
N ALA A 352 -68.18 -6.51 -81.35
CA ALA A 352 -66.94 -5.76 -81.50
C ALA A 352 -66.70 -4.79 -80.32
N ALA A 353 -67.74 -4.04 -79.90
CA ALA A 353 -67.66 -3.15 -78.74
C ALA A 353 -67.40 -3.92 -77.43
N ALA A 354 -68.02 -5.09 -77.23
CA ALA A 354 -67.77 -5.94 -76.08
C ALA A 354 -66.33 -6.48 -76.04
N ARG A 355 -65.77 -6.88 -77.21
CA ARG A 355 -64.36 -7.30 -77.31
C ARG A 355 -63.39 -6.14 -77.06
N GLU A 356 -63.68 -4.96 -77.58
CA GLU A 356 -62.85 -3.76 -77.35
C GLU A 356 -62.84 -3.38 -75.85
N ALA A 357 -64.00 -3.41 -75.17
CA ALA A 357 -64.07 -3.22 -73.73
C ALA A 357 -63.24 -4.26 -72.95
N GLN A 358 -63.31 -5.54 -73.34
CA GLN A 358 -62.53 -6.62 -72.73
C GLN A 358 -61.01 -6.45 -72.95
N ILE A 359 -60.59 -5.96 -74.12
CA ILE A 359 -59.17 -5.63 -74.40
C ILE A 359 -58.71 -4.46 -73.52
N GLN A 360 -59.54 -3.44 -73.33
CA GLN A 360 -59.21 -2.30 -72.46
C GLN A 360 -59.14 -2.69 -70.98
N GLU A 361 -60.00 -3.59 -70.51
CA GLU A 361 -59.98 -4.14 -69.16
C GLU A 361 -58.72 -4.98 -68.91
N LEU A 362 -58.36 -5.87 -69.85
CA LEU A 362 -57.09 -6.62 -69.82
C LEU A 362 -55.87 -5.69 -69.84
N ALA A 363 -55.88 -4.63 -70.64
CA ALA A 363 -54.80 -3.65 -70.69
C ALA A 363 -54.72 -2.77 -69.43
N ALA A 364 -55.81 -2.62 -68.68
CA ALA A 364 -55.80 -1.99 -67.36
C ALA A 364 -55.20 -2.93 -66.30
N ALA A 365 -55.63 -4.19 -66.30
CA ALA A 365 -55.11 -5.23 -65.41
C ALA A 365 -53.60 -5.49 -65.60
N ASP A 366 -53.09 -5.48 -66.84
CA ASP A 366 -51.66 -5.62 -67.13
C ASP A 366 -50.83 -4.43 -66.61
N LYS A 367 -51.36 -3.20 -66.74
CA LYS A 367 -50.77 -2.00 -66.12
C LYS A 367 -50.79 -2.04 -64.60
N GLU A 368 -51.80 -2.64 -63.98
CA GLU A 368 -51.87 -2.80 -62.53
C GLU A 368 -50.92 -3.89 -62.04
N SER A 369 -50.85 -5.03 -62.74
CA SER A 369 -49.90 -6.11 -62.50
C SER A 369 -48.45 -5.63 -62.59
N SER A 370 -48.10 -4.87 -63.65
CA SER A 370 -46.75 -4.31 -63.79
C SER A 370 -46.38 -3.31 -62.69
N ARG A 371 -47.33 -2.50 -62.19
CA ARG A 371 -47.10 -1.63 -61.01
C ARG A 371 -46.90 -2.45 -59.73
N ALA A 372 -47.73 -3.45 -59.49
CA ALA A 372 -47.60 -4.35 -58.35
C ALA A 372 -46.26 -5.10 -58.37
N GLN A 373 -45.80 -5.52 -59.56
CA GLN A 373 -44.53 -6.22 -59.75
C GLN A 373 -43.33 -5.27 -59.56
N GLN A 374 -43.40 -4.02 -60.01
CA GLN A 374 -42.40 -2.99 -59.71
C GLN A 374 -42.34 -2.69 -58.20
N GLN A 375 -43.49 -2.59 -57.52
CA GLN A 375 -43.55 -2.36 -56.08
C GLN A 375 -43.00 -3.57 -55.29
N ALA A 376 -43.29 -4.80 -55.73
CA ALA A 376 -42.73 -6.02 -55.15
C ALA A 376 -41.20 -6.07 -55.31
N LEU A 377 -40.66 -5.72 -56.48
CA LEU A 377 -39.22 -5.63 -56.71
C LEU A 377 -38.55 -4.56 -55.84
N ALA A 378 -39.17 -3.38 -55.68
CA ALA A 378 -38.66 -2.32 -54.83
C ALA A 378 -38.63 -2.73 -53.34
N LEU A 379 -39.71 -3.38 -52.86
CA LEU A 379 -39.75 -3.94 -51.50
C LEU A 379 -38.71 -5.06 -51.31
N GLN A 380 -38.55 -5.94 -52.30
CA GLN A 380 -37.53 -7.00 -52.27
C GLN A 380 -36.11 -6.43 -52.19
N GLN A 381 -35.82 -5.35 -52.91
CA GLN A 381 -34.54 -4.64 -52.84
C GLN A 381 -34.33 -4.02 -51.45
N GLN A 382 -35.32 -3.33 -50.90
CA GLN A 382 -35.26 -2.76 -49.54
C GLN A 382 -35.03 -3.84 -48.47
N CYS A 383 -35.73 -4.97 -48.55
CA CYS A 383 -35.52 -6.11 -47.65
C CYS A 383 -34.09 -6.69 -47.81
N ALA A 384 -33.58 -6.84 -49.03
CA ALA A 384 -32.23 -7.33 -49.27
C ALA A 384 -31.14 -6.37 -48.75
N GLU A 385 -31.35 -5.06 -48.86
CA GLU A 385 -30.47 -4.04 -48.27
C GLU A 385 -30.51 -4.08 -46.73
N HIS A 386 -31.70 -4.19 -46.12
CA HIS A 386 -31.84 -4.34 -44.68
C HIS A 386 -31.17 -5.62 -44.15
N ILE A 387 -31.31 -6.74 -44.86
CA ILE A 387 -30.62 -8.00 -44.53
C ILE A 387 -29.10 -7.78 -44.58
N ARG A 388 -28.55 -7.21 -45.66
CA ARG A 388 -27.10 -6.94 -45.77
C ARG A 388 -26.57 -6.02 -44.66
N VAL A 389 -27.35 -5.01 -44.24
CA VAL A 389 -26.96 -4.12 -43.14
C VAL A 389 -26.95 -4.87 -41.80
N LEU A 390 -27.93 -5.75 -41.55
CA LEU A 390 -27.97 -6.59 -40.36
C LEU A 390 -26.86 -7.64 -40.36
N GLU A 391 -26.57 -8.28 -41.49
CA GLU A 391 -25.44 -9.20 -41.67
C GLU A 391 -24.10 -8.50 -41.38
N ALA A 392 -23.90 -7.28 -41.89
CA ALA A 392 -22.70 -6.50 -41.60
C ALA A 392 -22.58 -6.09 -40.13
N GLN A 393 -23.70 -5.77 -39.46
CA GLN A 393 -23.72 -5.48 -38.02
C GLN A 393 -23.43 -6.73 -37.18
N LEU A 394 -23.98 -7.89 -37.55
CA LEU A 394 -23.70 -9.18 -36.90
C LEU A 394 -22.22 -9.54 -37.04
N ALA A 395 -21.66 -9.47 -38.25
CA ALA A 395 -20.24 -9.72 -38.49
C ALA A 395 -19.32 -8.77 -37.70
N ALA A 396 -19.68 -7.49 -37.58
CA ALA A 396 -18.93 -6.53 -36.76
C ALA A 396 -19.00 -6.85 -35.26
N LEU A 397 -20.17 -7.28 -34.76
CA LEU A 397 -20.34 -7.71 -33.37
C LEU A 397 -19.61 -9.02 -33.07
N GLU A 398 -19.58 -9.96 -34.01
CA GLU A 398 -18.80 -11.20 -33.92
C GLU A 398 -17.29 -10.93 -33.89
N GLN A 399 -16.79 -10.02 -34.74
CA GLN A 399 -15.38 -9.59 -34.71
C GLN A 399 -15.03 -8.87 -33.40
N ALA A 400 -15.91 -8.00 -32.89
CA ALA A 400 -15.71 -7.35 -31.60
C ALA A 400 -15.63 -8.39 -30.46
N ARG A 401 -16.57 -9.33 -30.40
CA ARG A 401 -16.56 -10.43 -29.41
C ARG A 401 -15.31 -11.31 -29.52
N ALA A 402 -14.85 -11.62 -30.73
CA ALA A 402 -13.62 -12.38 -30.94
C ALA A 402 -12.37 -11.62 -30.46
N ALA A 403 -12.32 -10.30 -30.67
CA ALA A 403 -11.25 -9.44 -30.17
C ALA A 403 -11.28 -9.34 -28.62
N ASP A 404 -12.45 -9.14 -28.03
CA ASP A 404 -12.65 -9.11 -26.57
C ASP A 404 -12.25 -10.46 -25.93
N GLN A 405 -12.64 -11.59 -26.55
CA GLN A 405 -12.24 -12.92 -26.11
C GLN A 405 -10.72 -13.10 -26.19
N ALA A 406 -10.08 -12.72 -27.31
CA ALA A 406 -8.63 -12.83 -27.47
C ALA A 406 -7.87 -11.96 -26.44
N ALA A 407 -8.37 -10.77 -26.13
CA ALA A 407 -7.82 -9.89 -25.09
C ALA A 407 -8.01 -10.49 -23.68
N ALA A 408 -9.17 -11.08 -23.39
CA ALA A 408 -9.42 -11.76 -22.12
C ALA A 408 -8.53 -13.00 -21.96
N GLU A 409 -8.34 -13.80 -23.01
CA GLU A 409 -7.43 -14.95 -23.01
C GLU A 409 -5.96 -14.52 -22.86
N HIS A 410 -5.53 -13.42 -23.48
CA HIS A 410 -4.19 -12.87 -23.28
C HIS A 410 -3.96 -12.51 -21.81
N LYS A 411 -4.89 -11.74 -21.23
CA LYS A 411 -4.82 -11.33 -19.83
C LYS A 411 -4.87 -12.51 -18.86
N ALA A 412 -5.63 -13.57 -19.18
CA ALA A 412 -5.65 -14.79 -18.40
C ALA A 412 -4.27 -15.50 -18.42
N ARG A 413 -3.61 -15.58 -19.59
CA ARG A 413 -2.25 -16.14 -19.73
C ARG A 413 -1.20 -15.29 -19.00
N GLU A 414 -1.30 -13.97 -19.05
CA GLU A 414 -0.42 -13.06 -18.28
C GLU A 414 -0.57 -13.29 -16.77
N LEU A 415 -1.79 -13.31 -16.25
CA LEU A 415 -2.07 -13.57 -14.84
C LEU A 415 -1.64 -14.98 -14.41
N GLU A 416 -1.76 -15.99 -15.29
CA GLU A 416 -1.25 -17.34 -15.02
C GLU A 416 0.28 -17.35 -14.92
N GLN A 417 0.99 -16.66 -15.83
CA GLN A 417 2.45 -16.50 -15.79
C GLN A 417 2.89 -15.78 -14.52
N GLU A 418 2.29 -14.64 -14.18
CA GLU A 418 2.54 -13.91 -12.92
C GLU A 418 2.30 -14.82 -11.70
N ASN A 419 1.23 -15.62 -11.70
CA ASN A 419 0.94 -16.55 -10.62
C ASN A 419 2.01 -17.65 -10.49
N THR A 420 2.55 -18.16 -11.61
CA THR A 420 3.67 -19.11 -11.58
C THR A 420 4.97 -18.48 -11.08
N ALA A 421 5.28 -17.24 -11.48
CA ALA A 421 6.45 -16.50 -10.99
C ALA A 421 6.34 -16.18 -9.49
N LEU A 422 5.17 -15.74 -9.02
CA LEU A 422 4.92 -15.53 -7.59
C LEU A 422 5.01 -16.81 -6.77
N LYS A 423 4.58 -17.96 -7.32
CA LYS A 423 4.78 -19.28 -6.69
C LYS A 423 6.27 -19.66 -6.61
N GLN A 424 7.05 -19.41 -7.66
CA GLN A 424 8.50 -19.63 -7.66
C GLN A 424 9.19 -18.76 -6.62
N ASN A 425 8.97 -17.45 -6.64
CA ASN A 425 9.51 -16.51 -5.65
C ASN A 425 9.11 -16.89 -4.21
N LYS A 426 7.86 -17.32 -3.98
CA LYS A 426 7.41 -17.82 -2.68
C LYS A 426 8.23 -19.03 -2.24
N ASN A 427 8.40 -20.02 -3.12
CA ASN A 427 9.17 -21.23 -2.82
C ASN A 427 10.65 -20.91 -2.54
N GLU A 428 11.26 -19.97 -3.28
CA GLU A 428 12.63 -19.50 -3.05
C GLU A 428 12.78 -18.80 -1.69
N CYS A 429 11.81 -17.96 -1.31
CA CYS A 429 11.75 -17.36 0.02
C CYS A 429 11.57 -18.42 1.13
N GLU A 430 10.72 -19.43 0.92
CA GLU A 430 10.53 -20.53 1.88
C GLU A 430 11.81 -21.37 2.04
N LEU A 431 12.53 -21.68 0.94
CA LEU A 431 13.82 -22.37 0.98
C LEU A 431 14.89 -21.55 1.70
N SER A 432 14.96 -20.24 1.43
CA SER A 432 15.89 -19.32 2.09
C SER A 432 15.60 -19.20 3.59
N LEU A 433 14.32 -19.13 3.96
CA LEU A 433 13.88 -19.15 5.36
C LEU A 433 14.26 -20.47 6.06
N GLN A 434 14.06 -21.62 5.42
CA GLN A 434 14.49 -22.91 5.95
C GLN A 434 16.01 -22.98 6.13
N HIS A 435 16.78 -22.43 5.19
CA HIS A 435 18.23 -22.34 5.30
C HIS A 435 18.65 -21.54 6.54
N HIS A 436 18.15 -20.31 6.70
CA HIS A 436 18.46 -19.48 7.87
C HIS A 436 17.97 -20.10 9.19
N GLN A 437 16.86 -20.84 9.19
CA GLN A 437 16.43 -21.60 10.37
C GLN A 437 17.42 -22.72 10.75
N LEU A 438 18.04 -23.39 9.76
CA LEU A 438 19.08 -24.39 10.01
C LEU A 438 20.39 -23.74 10.48
N GLU A 439 20.78 -22.59 9.91
CA GLU A 439 21.94 -21.81 10.39
C GLU A 439 21.75 -21.33 11.83
N LEU A 440 20.56 -20.79 12.18
CA LEU A 440 20.24 -20.38 13.54
C LEU A 440 20.26 -21.55 14.54
N LYS A 441 19.89 -22.76 14.12
CA LYS A 441 20.03 -23.97 14.96
C LYS A 441 21.50 -24.30 15.20
N LYS A 442 22.32 -24.36 14.14
CA LYS A 442 23.77 -24.58 14.24
C LYS A 442 24.45 -23.55 15.15
N LEU A 443 24.16 -22.26 14.97
CA LEU A 443 24.74 -21.20 15.80
C LEU A 443 24.32 -21.29 17.27
N LYS A 444 23.09 -21.75 17.57
CA LYS A 444 22.65 -22.04 18.94
C LYS A 444 23.37 -23.25 19.55
N GLU A 445 23.57 -24.31 18.77
CA GLU A 445 24.33 -25.49 19.17
C GLU A 445 25.81 -25.13 19.43
N GLU A 446 26.45 -24.38 18.53
CA GLU A 446 27.81 -23.83 18.72
C GLU A 446 27.91 -22.92 19.95
N TRP A 447 26.91 -22.05 20.18
CA TRP A 447 26.89 -21.18 21.34
C TRP A 447 26.77 -21.97 22.64
N SER A 448 25.89 -22.98 22.68
CA SER A 448 25.75 -23.89 23.83
C SER A 448 27.02 -24.71 24.07
N GLN A 449 27.70 -25.17 23.02
CA GLN A 449 29.01 -25.82 23.14
C GLN A 449 30.07 -24.87 23.72
N ARG A 450 30.12 -23.61 23.27
CA ARG A 450 31.03 -22.58 23.82
C ARG A 450 30.69 -22.23 25.27
N GLU A 451 29.40 -22.21 25.65
CA GLU A 451 28.95 -22.04 27.02
C GLU A 451 29.44 -23.18 27.92
N ILE A 452 29.26 -24.45 27.50
CA ILE A 452 29.77 -25.63 28.22
C ILE A 452 31.29 -25.55 28.41
N VAL A 453 32.04 -25.21 27.36
CA VAL A 453 33.51 -25.05 27.43
C VAL A 453 33.91 -23.90 28.35
N SER A 454 33.18 -22.78 28.33
CA SER A 454 33.42 -21.62 29.21
C SER A 454 33.18 -21.98 30.68
N VAL A 455 32.09 -22.69 30.98
CA VAL A 455 31.79 -23.18 32.34
C VAL A 455 32.86 -24.17 32.82
N ALA A 456 33.28 -25.12 31.98
CA ALA A 456 34.36 -26.05 32.31
C ALA A 456 35.71 -25.33 32.56
N MET A 457 36.04 -24.32 31.76
CA MET A 457 37.22 -23.47 31.98
C MET A 457 37.14 -22.69 33.30
N ALA A 458 35.97 -22.14 33.63
CA ALA A 458 35.75 -21.44 34.89
C ALA A 458 35.88 -22.38 36.11
N GLN A 459 35.37 -23.62 36.01
CA GLN A 459 35.54 -24.65 37.02
C GLN A 459 37.02 -25.04 37.21
N ALA A 460 37.75 -25.28 36.12
CA ALA A 460 39.18 -25.59 36.18
C ALA A 460 40.02 -24.44 36.79
N LEU A 461 39.70 -23.18 36.47
CA LEU A 461 40.32 -22.02 37.11
C LEU A 461 40.02 -21.94 38.61
N GLU A 462 38.83 -22.33 39.04
CA GLU A 462 38.44 -22.36 40.44
C GLU A 462 39.12 -23.50 41.23
N GLU A 463 39.31 -24.67 40.61
CA GLU A 463 40.13 -25.74 41.17
C GLU A 463 41.60 -25.33 41.33
N VAL A 464 42.17 -24.65 40.32
CA VAL A 464 43.53 -24.08 40.40
C VAL A 464 43.64 -22.99 41.48
N ARG A 465 42.60 -22.17 41.69
CA ARG A 465 42.55 -21.22 42.82
C ARG A 465 42.59 -21.92 44.16
N LYS A 466 41.76 -22.96 44.36
CA LYS A 466 41.75 -23.75 45.60
C LYS A 466 43.10 -24.41 45.88
N GLN A 467 43.71 -25.05 44.87
CA GLN A 467 45.06 -25.60 44.99
C GLN A 467 46.10 -24.53 45.36
N ARG A 468 46.01 -23.33 44.77
CA ARG A 468 46.88 -22.20 45.13
C ARG A 468 46.65 -21.73 46.57
N GLU A 469 45.40 -21.68 47.03
CA GLU A 469 45.05 -21.30 48.41
C GLU A 469 45.53 -22.34 49.43
N GLU A 470 45.37 -23.64 49.14
CA GLU A 470 45.92 -24.75 49.95
C GLU A 470 47.46 -24.67 50.05
N LEU A 471 48.15 -24.47 48.92
CA LEU A 471 49.60 -24.28 48.90
C LEU A 471 50.03 -23.00 49.65
N GLN A 472 49.25 -21.92 49.56
CA GLN A 472 49.50 -20.68 50.30
C GLN A 472 49.31 -20.86 51.82
N GLN A 473 48.32 -21.67 52.25
CA GLN A 473 48.13 -22.04 53.65
C GLN A 473 49.28 -22.94 54.16
N GLN A 474 49.72 -23.92 53.36
CA GLN A 474 50.88 -24.75 53.68
C GLN A 474 52.16 -23.92 53.81
N ALA A 475 52.39 -22.97 52.89
CA ALA A 475 53.51 -22.05 52.97
C ALA A 475 53.45 -21.17 54.23
N ALA A 476 52.29 -20.61 54.56
CA ALA A 476 52.10 -19.81 55.78
C ALA A 476 52.37 -20.62 57.07
N HIS A 477 51.92 -21.88 57.12
CA HIS A 477 52.21 -22.79 58.24
C HIS A 477 53.72 -23.10 58.35
N LEU A 478 54.40 -23.35 57.23
CA LEU A 478 55.85 -23.58 57.23
C LEU A 478 56.64 -22.33 57.64
N THR A 479 56.25 -21.13 57.20
CA THR A 479 56.85 -19.87 57.66
C THR A 479 56.69 -19.70 59.17
N ALA A 480 55.48 -19.88 59.71
CA ALA A 480 55.26 -19.78 61.16
C ALA A 480 56.09 -20.80 61.97
N LEU A 481 56.28 -22.01 61.44
CA LEU A 481 57.16 -23.01 62.06
C LEU A 481 58.64 -22.60 61.99
N VAL A 482 59.09 -21.98 60.90
CA VAL A 482 60.45 -21.42 60.79
C VAL A 482 60.63 -20.28 61.79
N ASP A 483 59.69 -19.33 61.88
CA ASP A 483 59.73 -18.23 62.85
C ASP A 483 59.82 -18.74 64.30
N GLU A 484 59.05 -19.78 64.66
CA GLU A 484 59.12 -20.46 65.96
C GLU A 484 60.50 -21.09 66.22
N LYS A 485 61.12 -21.71 65.20
CA LYS A 485 62.47 -22.29 65.34
C LYS A 485 63.55 -21.20 65.38
N GLU A 486 63.42 -20.11 64.65
CA GLU A 486 64.31 -18.96 64.76
C GLU A 486 64.22 -18.31 66.14
N LEU A 487 63.01 -18.14 66.69
CA LEU A 487 62.82 -17.69 68.07
C LEU A 487 63.51 -18.63 69.07
N SER A 488 63.29 -19.94 68.97
CA SER A 488 63.98 -20.92 69.83
C SER A 488 65.51 -20.91 69.67
N VAL A 489 66.03 -20.61 68.47
CA VAL A 489 67.47 -20.44 68.22
C VAL A 489 67.98 -19.13 68.82
N ARG A 490 67.24 -18.02 68.73
CA ARG A 490 67.58 -16.74 69.38
C ARG A 490 67.64 -16.91 70.90
N GLU A 491 66.62 -17.50 71.51
CA GLU A 491 66.59 -17.82 72.94
C GLU A 491 67.78 -18.67 73.38
N LYS A 492 68.14 -19.71 72.60
CA LYS A 492 69.32 -20.55 72.88
C LYS A 492 70.64 -19.80 72.70
N ALA A 493 70.74 -18.91 71.71
CA ALA A 493 71.93 -18.09 71.50
C ALA A 493 72.11 -17.07 72.64
N GLU A 494 71.03 -16.46 73.13
CA GLU A 494 71.05 -15.61 74.32
C GLU A 494 71.44 -16.40 75.57
N ALA A 495 70.90 -17.59 75.78
CA ALA A 495 71.28 -18.48 76.88
C ALA A 495 72.75 -18.93 76.80
N LEU A 496 73.26 -19.25 75.61
CA LEU A 496 74.68 -19.55 75.39
C LEU A 496 75.56 -18.33 75.70
N LEU A 497 75.17 -17.14 75.25
CA LEU A 497 75.91 -15.90 75.53
C LEU A 497 75.92 -15.56 77.03
N GLN A 498 74.83 -15.84 77.76
CA GLN A 498 74.82 -15.80 79.22
C GLN A 498 75.81 -16.81 79.83
N LYS A 499 75.87 -18.05 79.32
CA LYS A 499 76.85 -19.05 79.77
C LYS A 499 78.30 -18.69 79.43
N GLU A 500 78.57 -18.08 78.28
CA GLU A 500 79.89 -17.52 77.96
C GLU A 500 80.28 -16.41 78.93
N GLN A 501 79.34 -15.54 79.33
CA GLN A 501 79.59 -14.52 80.34
C GLN A 501 79.86 -15.13 81.73
N GLU A 502 79.08 -16.13 82.16
CA GLU A 502 79.35 -16.89 83.39
C GLU A 502 80.74 -17.54 83.36
N ILE A 503 81.10 -18.20 82.26
CA ILE A 503 82.44 -18.76 82.06
C ILE A 503 83.48 -17.66 82.19
N LEU A 504 83.36 -16.54 81.46
CA LEU A 504 84.32 -15.43 81.54
C LEU A 504 84.44 -14.79 82.93
N GLN A 505 83.41 -14.84 83.77
CA GLN A 505 83.51 -14.48 85.19
C GLN A 505 84.33 -15.51 85.97
N LEU A 506 84.05 -16.81 85.78
CA LEU A 506 84.80 -17.91 86.40
C LEU A 506 86.27 -17.93 85.98
N LYS A 507 86.58 -17.66 84.70
CA LYS A 507 87.96 -17.56 84.17
C LYS A 507 88.73 -16.43 84.86
N LYS A 508 88.15 -15.22 84.98
CA LYS A 508 88.73 -14.11 85.78
C LYS A 508 88.94 -14.49 87.25
N GLY A 509 88.00 -15.23 87.84
CA GLY A 509 88.13 -15.73 89.21
C GLY A 509 89.28 -16.72 89.36
N HIS A 510 89.46 -17.59 88.37
CA HIS A 510 90.58 -18.53 88.28
C HIS A 510 91.92 -17.80 88.10
N ASP A 511 92.02 -16.82 87.20
CA ASP A 511 93.22 -16.00 87.01
C ASP A 511 93.59 -15.22 88.28
N ALA A 512 92.60 -14.66 88.98
CA ALA A 512 92.81 -13.99 90.26
C ALA A 512 93.31 -14.97 91.34
N ALA A 513 92.76 -16.19 91.38
CA ALA A 513 93.26 -17.25 92.27
C ALA A 513 94.67 -17.72 91.89
N LEU A 514 95.00 -17.84 90.59
CA LEU A 514 96.35 -18.16 90.10
C LEU A 514 97.35 -17.08 90.49
N LEU A 515 97.02 -15.80 90.28
CA LEU A 515 97.84 -14.67 90.73
C LEU A 515 98.05 -14.68 92.25
N HIS A 516 97.02 -15.01 93.02
CA HIS A 516 97.16 -15.15 94.47
C HIS A 516 98.04 -16.35 94.86
N THR A 517 97.93 -17.51 94.20
CA THR A 517 98.84 -18.64 94.44
C THR A 517 100.28 -18.33 94.03
N HIS A 518 100.50 -17.56 92.96
CA HIS A 518 101.82 -17.09 92.56
C HIS A 518 102.40 -16.05 93.54
N GLN A 519 101.57 -15.16 94.11
CA GLN A 519 101.98 -14.28 95.21
C GLN A 519 102.41 -15.09 96.43
N LEU A 520 101.62 -16.07 96.86
CA LEU A 520 101.97 -16.97 97.96
C LEU A 520 103.22 -17.82 97.66
N GLN A 521 103.44 -18.23 96.41
CA GLN A 521 104.69 -18.89 96.00
C GLN A 521 105.89 -17.94 96.09
N ALA A 522 105.75 -16.68 95.64
CA ALA A 522 106.81 -15.67 95.75
C ALA A 522 107.11 -15.33 97.22
N GLU A 523 106.10 -15.28 98.09
CA GLU A 523 106.28 -15.13 99.55
C GLU A 523 107.00 -16.34 100.17
N LEU A 524 106.64 -17.56 99.77
CA LEU A 524 107.35 -18.78 100.19
C LEU A 524 108.80 -18.81 99.70
N GLU A 525 109.09 -18.31 98.49
CA GLU A 525 110.44 -18.17 97.96
C GLU A 525 111.24 -17.07 98.67
N ALA A 526 110.62 -15.94 99.02
CA ALA A 526 111.23 -14.90 99.84
C ALA A 526 111.54 -15.39 101.27
N LEU A 527 110.70 -16.26 101.84
CA LEU A 527 110.97 -16.92 103.12
C LEU A 527 112.06 -18.00 103.02
N ARG A 528 112.23 -18.63 101.84
CA ARG A 528 113.35 -19.56 101.56
C ARG A 528 114.67 -18.82 101.36
N SER A 529 114.70 -17.70 100.65
CA SER A 529 115.92 -16.90 100.47
C SER A 529 116.36 -16.22 101.78
N ARG A 530 115.41 -15.81 102.63
CA ARG A 530 115.70 -15.36 104.01
C ARG A 530 116.20 -16.46 104.95
N ARG A 531 116.09 -17.74 104.55
CA ARG A 531 116.68 -18.90 105.27
C ARG A 531 118.08 -19.25 104.75
N ALA A 532 118.57 -18.62 103.69
CA ALA A 532 119.81 -18.98 103.01
C ALA A 532 121.06 -18.21 103.50
N GLU A 533 121.07 -17.76 104.76
CA GLU A 533 122.26 -17.25 105.47
C GLU A 533 122.69 -18.21 106.60
N GLU A 534 122.87 -19.51 106.29
CA GLU A 534 123.82 -20.43 106.96
C GLU A 534 124.24 -21.55 105.97
N PRO A 535 125.46 -22.11 106.07
CA PRO A 535 126.04 -22.97 105.04
C PRO A 535 125.79 -24.49 105.23
N GLU A 536 126.08 -25.24 104.15
CA GLU A 536 126.06 -26.72 104.03
C GLU A 536 124.65 -27.37 104.01
N ALA A 537 124.34 -28.39 103.18
CA ALA A 537 125.16 -29.19 102.27
C ALA A 537 124.37 -29.70 101.03
N ALA A 538 125.11 -30.33 100.10
CA ALA A 538 124.66 -31.26 99.05
C ALA A 538 123.88 -30.68 97.83
N ALA A 539 124.63 -30.44 96.76
CA ALA A 539 124.12 -30.30 95.39
C ALA A 539 124.05 -31.66 94.65
N VAL A 540 123.80 -31.61 93.33
CA VAL A 540 123.70 -32.73 92.35
C VAL A 540 122.31 -33.40 92.36
N ARG A 541 121.34 -32.96 91.52
CA ARG A 541 121.20 -33.01 90.04
C ARG A 541 120.40 -34.24 89.57
N GLU A 542 119.48 -33.93 88.64
CA GLU A 542 119.00 -34.75 87.53
C GLU A 542 118.47 -36.18 87.79
N GLY A 543 117.28 -36.42 87.25
CA GLY A 543 117.24 -37.47 86.21
C GLY A 543 116.04 -38.41 86.21
N LEU A 544 115.11 -38.09 85.30
CA LEU A 544 114.41 -39.04 84.44
C LEU A 544 113.50 -40.14 85.05
N LEU A 545 112.21 -39.94 84.79
CA LEU A 545 111.30 -40.89 84.11
C LEU A 545 111.03 -42.26 84.77
N ARG A 546 109.72 -42.51 84.97
CA ARG A 546 108.87 -43.47 84.20
C ARG A 546 107.84 -44.15 85.14
N LEU A 547 106.77 -44.69 84.53
CA LEU A 547 105.74 -45.61 85.11
C LEU A 547 104.49 -44.91 85.75
N PRO A 548 103.32 -45.60 85.87
CA PRO A 548 102.39 -45.75 84.73
C PRO A 548 100.86 -45.78 85.03
N GLY A 549 100.04 -45.52 84.01
CA GLY A 549 98.65 -46.00 83.90
C GLY A 549 97.62 -45.38 84.87
N ARG A 550 96.31 -45.62 84.73
CA ARG A 550 95.51 -46.38 83.73
C ARG A 550 94.05 -45.93 83.87
N GLY A 551 93.36 -45.53 82.79
CA GLY A 551 91.93 -45.17 82.87
C GLY A 551 91.35 -44.62 81.56
N GLN A 552 90.17 -45.09 81.18
CA GLN A 552 89.43 -44.65 79.98
C GLN A 552 88.46 -43.50 80.33
N GLY A 553 88.25 -42.59 79.38
CA GLY A 553 87.21 -41.55 79.48
C GLY A 553 87.24 -40.62 78.27
N LEU A 554 86.20 -40.68 77.44
CA LEU A 554 85.98 -39.73 76.34
C LEU A 554 85.22 -38.52 76.88
N ALA A 555 85.77 -37.31 76.75
CA ALA A 555 85.08 -36.08 77.12
C ALA A 555 85.50 -34.87 76.28
N LEU A 556 84.54 -33.96 76.18
CA LEU A 556 84.46 -32.73 75.40
C LEU A 556 85.29 -31.56 75.96
N SER A 557 85.66 -30.67 75.02
CA SER A 557 85.64 -29.19 75.06
C SER A 557 86.46 -28.35 76.06
N ASP A 558 86.84 -27.19 75.50
CA ASP A 558 87.15 -25.88 76.08
C ASP A 558 88.27 -25.73 77.13
N GLY A 559 89.12 -24.70 77.05
CA GLY A 559 89.16 -23.56 76.10
C GLY A 559 89.51 -22.26 76.83
N GLU A 560 90.26 -21.35 76.21
CA GLU A 560 90.55 -19.98 76.69
C GLU A 560 91.23 -19.16 75.56
N PRO A 561 91.19 -17.81 75.58
CA PRO A 561 90.56 -17.11 74.46
C PRO A 561 91.20 -15.74 74.14
N ARG A 562 90.41 -14.89 73.46
CA ARG A 562 90.39 -13.42 73.55
C ARG A 562 91.61 -12.63 73.05
N ALA A 563 91.48 -11.34 72.76
CA ALA A 563 90.38 -10.53 72.17
C ALA A 563 90.84 -9.07 72.13
N ALA A 564 90.35 -8.30 71.16
CA ALA A 564 89.88 -6.90 71.28
C ALA A 564 89.56 -6.39 69.86
N SER A 565 88.30 -6.03 69.53
CA SER A 565 87.67 -4.72 69.84
C SER A 565 88.36 -3.55 69.11
N ARG A 566 87.68 -2.57 68.50
CA ARG A 566 86.35 -1.94 68.69
C ARG A 566 86.02 -1.17 67.35
N ALA A 567 84.88 -0.54 67.04
CA ALA A 567 83.76 0.00 67.82
C ALA A 567 82.50 0.17 66.90
N VAL A 568 81.27 -0.08 67.36
CA VAL A 568 80.29 0.86 67.98
C VAL A 568 79.70 1.93 67.04
N GLN A 569 78.39 1.81 66.74
CA GLN A 569 77.38 2.82 67.12
C GLN A 569 75.94 2.25 67.14
N ASP A 570 75.08 2.98 67.85
CA ASP A 570 73.73 2.70 68.40
C ASP A 570 72.91 4.01 68.20
N PRO A 571 71.64 4.23 68.61
CA PRO A 571 70.52 3.35 68.99
C PRO A 571 69.16 3.68 68.30
N ALA A 572 68.10 2.89 68.56
CA ALA A 572 66.79 3.33 69.15
C ALA A 572 65.51 2.56 68.72
N PHE A 573 64.86 1.93 69.71
CA PHE A 573 63.41 1.69 70.00
C PHE A 573 62.31 2.09 68.97
N ARG A 574 61.14 1.41 68.86
CA ARG A 574 60.36 0.69 69.90
C ARG A 574 59.31 -0.31 69.33
N LEU A 575 58.98 -1.33 70.13
CA LEU A 575 57.73 -2.15 70.19
C LEU A 575 56.41 -1.32 70.30
N PRO A 576 55.17 -1.89 70.27
CA PRO A 576 54.78 -3.32 70.29
C PRO A 576 53.65 -3.77 69.32
N ALA A 577 53.30 -5.06 69.45
CA ALA A 577 51.96 -5.67 69.31
C ALA A 577 51.33 -5.85 67.92
N ALA A 578 51.17 -7.12 67.55
CA ALA A 578 49.99 -7.58 66.82
C ALA A 578 48.81 -7.69 67.82
N GLU A 579 47.68 -7.06 67.53
CA GLU A 579 46.43 -7.32 68.25
C GLU A 579 45.24 -7.03 67.32
N GLY A 580 44.21 -7.87 67.44
CA GLY A 580 42.79 -7.58 67.14
C GLY A 580 42.44 -6.93 65.80
N ILE A 581 41.73 -7.67 64.95
CA ILE A 581 40.80 -7.13 63.95
C ILE A 581 39.88 -6.09 64.64
N PRO A 582 39.93 -4.80 64.32
CA PRO A 582 38.94 -3.84 64.78
C PRO A 582 37.84 -3.74 63.73
N ASN A 583 36.59 -3.83 64.15
CA ASN A 583 35.45 -3.45 63.31
C ASN A 583 35.64 -2.01 62.83
N GLY A 584 35.16 -1.72 61.61
CA GLY A 584 35.24 -0.37 61.05
C GLY A 584 34.42 0.62 61.86
N GLU A 585 35.09 1.46 62.65
CA GLU A 585 34.51 2.65 63.24
C GLU A 585 34.93 3.85 62.38
N VAL A 586 34.06 4.21 61.43
CA VAL A 586 34.23 5.39 60.57
C VAL A 586 34.23 6.62 61.47
N GLY A 587 35.33 7.37 61.47
CA GLY A 587 35.47 8.56 62.30
C GLY A 587 34.33 9.54 62.06
N ALA A 588 33.73 10.08 63.12
CA ALA A 588 32.64 11.05 63.04
C ALA A 588 33.00 12.31 62.22
N THR A 589 34.30 12.58 62.07
CA THR A 589 34.85 13.63 61.19
C THR A 589 34.74 13.32 59.70
N ASP A 590 34.89 12.06 59.28
CA ASP A 590 34.78 11.66 57.87
C ASP A 590 33.31 11.51 57.46
N LEU A 591 32.48 11.01 58.39
CA LEU A 591 31.02 11.10 58.29
C LEU A 591 30.55 12.56 58.21
N GLY A 592 31.12 13.46 59.02
CA GLY A 592 30.84 14.90 58.96
C GLY A 592 31.20 15.52 57.61
N ARG A 593 32.37 15.20 57.05
CA ARG A 593 32.78 15.68 55.72
C ARG A 593 31.91 15.13 54.60
N LEU A 594 31.57 13.84 54.60
CA LEU A 594 30.60 13.29 53.64
C LEU A 594 29.21 13.93 53.80
N GLN A 595 28.81 14.31 55.02
CA GLN A 595 27.55 14.99 55.28
C GLN A 595 27.56 16.43 54.72
N GLU A 596 28.66 17.16 54.87
CA GLU A 596 28.88 18.49 54.28
C GLU A 596 28.94 18.42 52.75
N GLU A 597 29.74 17.53 52.16
CA GLU A 597 29.81 17.31 50.70
C GLU A 597 28.44 16.88 50.13
N LYS A 598 27.68 16.06 50.85
CA LYS A 598 26.31 15.71 50.49
C LYS A 598 25.38 16.91 50.53
N GLN A 599 25.48 17.79 51.53
CA GLN A 599 24.70 19.02 51.59
C GLN A 599 25.05 19.99 50.46
N ASP A 600 26.34 20.16 50.14
CA ASP A 600 26.80 20.99 49.01
C ASP A 600 26.32 20.44 47.66
N LEU A 601 26.34 19.12 47.48
CA LEU A 601 25.80 18.46 46.27
C LEU A 601 24.27 18.56 46.19
N GLU A 602 23.56 18.40 47.30
CA GLU A 602 22.11 18.66 47.37
C GLU A 602 21.78 20.14 47.06
N GLN A 603 22.60 21.08 47.53
CA GLN A 603 22.44 22.51 47.28
C GLN A 603 22.75 22.86 45.81
N GLN A 604 23.80 22.30 45.21
CA GLN A 604 24.04 22.38 43.76
C GLN A 604 22.92 21.75 42.92
N LEU A 605 22.34 20.64 43.37
CA LEU A 605 21.18 20.03 42.70
C LEU A 605 19.94 20.91 42.79
N LEU A 606 19.69 21.57 43.92
CA LEU A 606 18.61 22.55 44.08
C LEU A 606 18.83 23.78 43.21
N GLU A 607 20.06 24.31 43.13
CA GLU A 607 20.40 25.41 42.24
C GLU A 607 20.26 25.03 40.76
N LYS A 608 20.77 23.87 40.33
CA LYS A 608 20.59 23.40 38.95
C LYS A 608 19.12 23.14 38.62
N ASN A 609 18.32 22.59 39.54
CA ASN A 609 16.87 22.48 39.36
C ASN A 609 16.18 23.85 39.23
N LYS A 610 16.63 24.86 39.98
CA LYS A 610 16.14 26.25 39.85
C LYS A 610 16.50 26.85 38.49
N THR A 611 17.72 26.62 38.00
CA THR A 611 18.16 27.03 36.65
C THR A 611 17.36 26.32 35.56
N ILE A 612 17.10 25.01 35.70
CA ILE A 612 16.26 24.24 34.78
C ILE A 612 14.84 24.82 34.75
N LYS A 613 14.23 25.11 35.90
CA LYS A 613 12.91 25.77 35.97
C LYS A 613 12.92 27.16 35.31
N GLN A 614 13.98 27.94 35.46
CA GLN A 614 14.14 29.23 34.76
C GLN A 614 14.31 29.06 33.24
N MET A 615 15.03 28.03 32.78
CA MET A 615 15.15 27.73 31.35
C MET A 615 13.85 27.18 30.76
N GLN A 616 13.10 26.35 31.49
CA GLN A 616 11.77 25.88 31.12
C GLN A 616 10.76 27.04 31.05
N GLN A 617 10.80 27.97 32.01
CA GLN A 617 10.00 29.20 31.98
C GLN A 617 10.36 30.08 30.78
N ARG A 618 11.65 30.30 30.49
CA ARG A 618 12.09 31.01 29.28
C ARG A 618 11.66 30.31 28.00
N MET A 619 11.72 28.97 27.94
CA MET A 619 11.23 28.18 26.81
C MET A 619 9.71 28.30 26.64
N LEU A 620 8.94 28.33 27.73
CA LEU A 620 7.49 28.54 27.70
C LEU A 620 7.15 29.95 27.22
N GLU A 621 7.89 30.96 27.68
CA GLU A 621 7.76 32.34 27.22
C GLU A 621 8.15 32.49 25.75
N LEU A 622 9.29 31.93 25.31
CA LEU A 622 9.68 31.86 23.90
C LEU A 622 8.64 31.16 23.04
N ARG A 623 8.08 30.01 23.47
CA ARG A 623 6.98 29.34 22.78
C ARG A 623 5.73 30.22 22.70
N LYS A 624 5.34 30.91 23.77
CA LYS A 624 4.23 31.86 23.76
C LYS A 624 4.48 33.08 22.86
N THR A 625 5.72 33.55 22.74
CA THR A 625 6.09 34.65 21.86
C THR A 625 6.09 34.21 20.41
N LEU A 626 6.73 33.07 20.08
CA LEU A 626 6.68 32.44 18.75
C LEU A 626 5.24 32.15 18.32
N GLN A 627 4.41 31.59 19.20
CA GLN A 627 2.99 31.31 18.89
C GLN A 627 2.17 32.59 18.65
N LYS A 628 2.54 33.71 19.29
CA LYS A 628 1.93 35.04 19.03
C LYS A 628 2.43 35.68 17.74
N GLU A 629 3.71 35.52 17.39
CA GLU A 629 4.29 36.07 16.16
C GLU A 629 3.88 35.27 14.92
N LEU A 630 3.80 33.93 15.02
CA LEU A 630 3.40 33.05 13.92
C LEU A 630 1.91 33.16 13.56
N LYS A 631 1.06 33.71 14.43
CA LYS A 631 -0.36 34.02 14.15
C LYS A 631 -1.19 32.84 13.60
N ILE A 632 -0.77 31.61 13.86
CA ILE A 632 -1.54 30.40 13.55
C ILE A 632 -2.66 30.30 14.59
N LYS A 633 -3.90 30.53 14.14
CA LYS A 633 -5.09 30.18 14.92
C LYS A 633 -5.14 28.67 15.11
N PRO A 634 -5.46 28.16 16.31
CA PRO A 634 -5.90 26.80 16.48
C PRO A 634 -7.41 26.73 16.14
N ASP A 635 -7.74 26.42 14.89
CA ASP A 635 -9.14 26.13 14.50
C ASP A 635 -9.26 24.63 14.19
N SER A 636 -9.73 23.89 15.18
CA SER A 636 -10.51 22.68 14.94
C SER A 636 -11.99 23.07 14.95
N GLU A 637 -12.73 22.55 13.98
CA GLU A 637 -14.20 22.50 13.92
C GLU A 637 -15.02 23.74 13.51
N LEU A 638 -15.56 23.60 12.29
CA LEU A 638 -17.00 23.70 11.94
C LEU A 638 -17.67 25.06 11.68
N PHE A 639 -18.22 25.11 10.46
CA PHE A 639 -19.43 25.79 9.98
C PHE A 639 -19.45 27.29 9.62
N GLU A 640 -19.76 27.48 8.33
CA GLU A 640 -20.67 28.46 7.74
C GLU A 640 -20.39 29.99 7.71
N VAL A 641 -20.55 30.51 6.49
CA VAL A 641 -21.25 31.78 6.19
C VAL A 641 -20.54 33.07 6.62
N ARG A 642 -19.81 33.68 5.65
CA ARG A 642 -20.17 34.97 4.98
C ARG A 642 -19.03 35.98 4.77
N GLU A 643 -19.10 36.64 3.60
CA GLU A 643 -18.51 37.94 3.19
C GLU A 643 -17.00 38.18 3.33
N LYS A 644 -16.33 38.20 2.17
CA LYS A 644 -15.37 39.29 1.84
C LYS A 644 -16.16 40.49 1.28
N PRO A 645 -15.68 41.71 1.54
CA PRO A 645 -15.36 42.62 0.43
C PRO A 645 -13.85 42.99 0.39
N GLY A 646 -13.33 43.35 -0.79
CA GLY A 646 -11.95 43.84 -0.99
C GLY A 646 -11.86 45.38 -0.85
N PRO A 647 -11.08 46.11 -1.69
CA PRO A 647 -10.17 45.66 -2.76
C PRO A 647 -8.83 46.46 -2.84
N GLU A 648 -8.18 46.44 -4.02
CA GLU A 648 -7.16 47.38 -4.56
C GLU A 648 -5.66 47.17 -4.26
N MET A 649 -4.86 46.95 -5.33
CA MET A 649 -3.82 47.86 -5.86
C MET A 649 -3.11 47.22 -7.11
N PRO A 650 -2.27 47.93 -7.91
CA PRO A 650 -2.58 48.08 -9.34
C PRO A 650 -1.60 47.46 -10.36
N ASN A 651 -1.94 47.69 -11.63
CA ASN A 651 -1.20 47.35 -12.85
C ASN A 651 0.19 48.00 -12.93
N MET A 652 1.23 47.23 -13.30
CA MET A 652 2.26 47.65 -14.26
C MET A 652 3.06 46.44 -14.80
N ALA A 653 3.39 46.49 -16.09
CA ALA A 653 4.21 45.54 -16.84
C ALA A 653 5.12 46.35 -17.81
N PRO A 654 6.01 45.76 -18.63
CA PRO A 654 6.45 44.35 -18.69
C PRO A 654 8.00 44.19 -18.68
N SER A 655 8.50 42.95 -18.68
CA SER A 655 9.80 42.60 -19.28
C SER A 655 9.85 41.13 -19.70
N ILE A 656 10.60 40.87 -20.77
CA ILE A 656 10.53 39.65 -21.58
C ILE A 656 11.44 38.54 -21.03
N THR A 657 10.91 37.35 -20.79
CA THR A 657 11.37 36.04 -21.33
C THR A 657 10.51 34.89 -20.77
N ASN A 658 10.46 33.75 -21.50
CA ASN A 658 9.86 32.45 -21.15
C ASN A 658 8.37 32.23 -21.47
N ASN A 659 8.12 31.51 -22.58
CA ASN A 659 6.82 30.94 -22.95
C ASN A 659 6.51 29.60 -22.23
N ALA A 660 6.83 29.50 -20.93
CA ALA A 660 6.61 28.28 -20.12
C ALA A 660 5.43 28.43 -19.14
N ASP A 661 5.28 29.58 -18.47
CA ASP A 661 4.25 29.80 -17.44
C ASP A 661 2.80 29.81 -17.97
N LEU A 662 2.61 29.97 -19.28
CA LEU A 662 1.29 29.91 -19.91
C LEU A 662 0.69 28.50 -20.01
N SER A 663 1.48 27.46 -19.68
CA SER A 663 1.01 26.08 -19.54
C SER A 663 0.51 25.85 -18.11
N ASP A 664 1.34 26.10 -17.10
CA ASP A 664 0.96 25.99 -15.67
C ASP A 664 -0.28 26.83 -15.33
N ALA A 665 -0.33 28.09 -15.78
CA ALA A 665 -1.49 28.95 -15.55
C ALA A 665 -2.78 28.46 -16.25
N ARG A 666 -2.67 27.60 -17.28
CA ARG A 666 -3.82 26.92 -17.89
C ARG A 666 -4.16 25.61 -17.19
N GLU A 667 -3.16 24.87 -16.72
CA GLU A 667 -3.31 23.58 -16.07
C GLU A 667 -3.92 23.72 -14.66
N ILE A 668 -3.45 24.72 -13.88
CA ILE A 668 -4.08 25.18 -12.63
C ILE A 668 -5.53 25.62 -12.88
N ASN A 669 -5.79 26.30 -14.01
CA ASN A 669 -7.15 26.66 -14.40
C ASN A 669 -8.00 25.44 -14.75
N PHE A 670 -7.47 24.38 -15.38
CA PHE A 670 -8.25 23.17 -15.68
C PHE A 670 -8.62 22.36 -14.44
N GLU A 671 -7.72 22.23 -13.46
CA GLU A 671 -8.04 21.53 -12.21
C GLU A 671 -9.03 22.33 -11.34
N TYR A 672 -8.84 23.66 -11.25
CA TYR A 672 -9.80 24.55 -10.59
C TYR A 672 -11.15 24.60 -11.32
N LEU A 673 -11.16 24.66 -12.66
CA LEU A 673 -12.36 24.60 -13.49
C LEU A 673 -13.10 23.28 -13.31
N LYS A 674 -12.40 22.13 -13.28
CA LYS A 674 -12.99 20.83 -12.98
C LYS A 674 -13.67 20.84 -11.60
N HIS A 675 -13.03 21.42 -10.59
CA HIS A 675 -13.65 21.57 -9.27
C HIS A 675 -14.86 22.52 -9.28
N VAL A 676 -14.77 23.68 -9.94
CA VAL A 676 -15.84 24.68 -9.99
C VAL A 676 -17.04 24.18 -10.81
N VAL A 677 -16.82 23.51 -11.95
CA VAL A 677 -17.89 22.90 -12.75
C VAL A 677 -18.53 21.73 -12.01
N LEU A 678 -17.74 20.84 -11.39
CA LEU A 678 -18.28 19.73 -10.59
C LEU A 678 -19.10 20.27 -9.41
N LYS A 679 -18.62 21.32 -8.73
CA LYS A 679 -19.34 21.99 -7.65
C LYS A 679 -20.62 22.67 -8.14
N PHE A 680 -20.56 23.37 -9.27
CA PHE A 680 -21.73 24.01 -9.92
C PHE A 680 -22.82 22.99 -10.29
N MET A 681 -22.44 21.80 -10.76
CA MET A 681 -23.40 20.73 -11.07
C MET A 681 -23.92 19.97 -9.83
N SER A 682 -23.23 20.05 -8.68
CA SER A 682 -23.53 19.24 -7.49
C SER A 682 -24.08 20.04 -6.30
N CYS A 683 -24.02 21.37 -6.34
CA CYS A 683 -24.56 22.23 -5.29
C CYS A 683 -26.06 22.51 -5.49
N ARG A 684 -26.72 23.06 -4.47
CA ARG A 684 -28.11 23.50 -4.56
C ARG A 684 -28.24 24.63 -5.58
N GLU A 685 -29.40 24.78 -6.21
CA GLU A 685 -29.63 25.77 -7.25
C GLU A 685 -29.30 27.20 -6.77
N SER A 686 -29.58 27.53 -5.52
CA SER A 686 -29.28 28.85 -4.92
C SER A 686 -27.78 29.13 -4.81
N GLU A 687 -26.97 28.10 -4.58
CA GLU A 687 -25.51 28.19 -4.54
C GLU A 687 -24.93 28.21 -5.96
N ALA A 688 -25.52 27.45 -6.88
CA ALA A 688 -25.14 27.44 -8.29
C ALA A 688 -25.26 28.83 -8.91
N PHE A 689 -26.28 29.62 -8.55
CA PHE A 689 -26.47 30.99 -9.07
C PHE A 689 -25.28 31.91 -8.75
N HIS A 690 -24.67 31.76 -7.58
CA HIS A 690 -23.44 32.49 -7.22
C HIS A 690 -22.20 31.97 -7.96
N LEU A 691 -22.17 30.68 -8.29
CA LEU A 691 -21.08 30.05 -9.04
C LEU A 691 -21.14 30.33 -10.55
N ILE A 692 -22.28 30.74 -11.12
CA ILE A 692 -22.40 31.11 -12.55
C ILE A 692 -21.27 32.06 -12.96
N LYS A 693 -21.03 33.13 -12.20
CA LYS A 693 -20.02 34.14 -12.54
C LYS A 693 -18.58 33.60 -12.49
N ALA A 694 -18.31 32.59 -11.65
CA ALA A 694 -17.02 31.91 -11.63
C ALA A 694 -16.88 30.98 -12.85
N VAL A 695 -17.92 30.23 -13.20
CA VAL A 695 -17.97 29.38 -14.38
C VAL A 695 -17.82 30.21 -15.66
N SER A 696 -18.52 31.35 -15.80
CA SER A 696 -18.39 32.25 -16.94
C SER A 696 -16.97 32.74 -17.16
N VAL A 697 -16.27 33.13 -16.09
CA VAL A 697 -14.89 33.65 -16.17
C VAL A 697 -13.90 32.53 -16.50
N LEU A 698 -14.09 31.32 -15.96
CA LEU A 698 -13.18 30.19 -16.21
C LEU A 698 -13.39 29.55 -17.59
N LEU A 699 -14.62 29.57 -18.12
CA LEU A 699 -14.96 29.05 -19.46
C LEU A 699 -15.00 30.11 -20.56
N ASN A 700 -14.80 31.39 -20.22
CA ASN A 700 -14.92 32.55 -21.12
C ASN A 700 -16.29 32.63 -21.82
N PHE A 701 -17.38 32.42 -21.08
CA PHE A 701 -18.73 32.57 -21.62
C PHE A 701 -19.04 34.01 -22.03
N SER A 702 -19.82 34.15 -23.11
CA SER A 702 -20.40 35.42 -23.51
C SER A 702 -21.45 35.88 -22.49
N GLN A 703 -21.84 37.17 -22.55
CA GLN A 703 -22.88 37.69 -21.67
C GLN A 703 -24.24 37.03 -21.92
N GLU A 704 -24.50 36.61 -23.17
CA GLU A 704 -25.67 35.84 -23.59
C GLU A 704 -25.65 34.41 -23.02
N GLU A 705 -24.50 33.74 -23.04
CA GLU A 705 -24.32 32.39 -22.47
C GLU A 705 -24.45 32.40 -20.94
N GLU A 706 -23.86 33.40 -20.26
CA GLU A 706 -24.05 33.62 -18.82
C GLU A 706 -25.53 33.85 -18.48
N ASN A 707 -26.23 34.65 -19.27
CA ASN A 707 -27.65 34.94 -19.04
C ASN A 707 -28.53 33.71 -19.32
N MET A 708 -28.22 32.89 -20.33
CA MET A 708 -28.92 31.63 -20.59
C MET A 708 -28.83 30.67 -19.40
N LEU A 709 -27.68 30.60 -18.72
CA LEU A 709 -27.49 29.82 -17.51
C LEU A 709 -28.29 30.37 -16.32
N LYS A 710 -28.35 31.69 -16.15
CA LYS A 710 -29.22 32.33 -15.14
C LYS A 710 -30.69 32.03 -15.39
N GLU A 711 -31.19 32.29 -16.59
CA GLU A 711 -32.59 32.01 -16.98
C GLU A 711 -32.95 30.53 -16.78
N THR A 712 -32.03 29.61 -17.11
CA THR A 712 -32.25 28.17 -16.94
C THR A 712 -32.32 27.76 -15.47
N LEU A 713 -31.53 28.41 -14.62
CA LEU A 713 -31.47 28.13 -13.18
C LEU A 713 -32.64 28.79 -12.43
N GLU A 714 -33.01 30.02 -12.80
CA GLU A 714 -34.23 30.70 -12.33
C GLU A 714 -35.49 29.93 -12.74
N TYR A 715 -35.55 29.38 -13.95
CA TYR A 715 -36.61 28.46 -14.36
C TYR A 715 -36.69 27.23 -13.45
N LYS A 716 -35.55 26.60 -13.13
CA LYS A 716 -35.53 25.45 -12.19
C LYS A 716 -35.99 25.78 -10.77
N MET A 717 -35.76 27.02 -10.32
CA MET A 717 -36.26 27.51 -9.01
C MET A 717 -37.74 27.93 -9.04
N SER A 718 -38.29 28.23 -10.21
CA SER A 718 -39.62 28.85 -10.36
C SER A 718 -40.69 27.83 -10.72
N TRP A 719 -41.66 27.65 -9.83
CA TRP A 719 -42.81 26.74 -10.02
C TRP A 719 -43.69 27.09 -11.24
N PHE A 720 -43.62 28.33 -11.74
CA PHE A 720 -44.49 28.84 -12.81
C PHE A 720 -43.72 29.33 -14.05
N GLY A 721 -42.41 29.08 -14.15
CA GLY A 721 -41.61 29.47 -15.30
C GLY A 721 -41.90 28.64 -16.55
N SER A 722 -41.58 29.21 -17.72
CA SER A 722 -41.48 28.47 -18.99
C SER A 722 -40.00 28.20 -19.28
N LYS A 723 -39.67 27.00 -19.80
CA LYS A 723 -38.29 26.63 -20.12
C LYS A 723 -37.69 27.62 -21.14
N PRO A 724 -36.52 28.26 -20.88
CA PRO A 724 -35.94 29.22 -21.79
C PRO A 724 -35.52 28.58 -23.12
N ALA A 725 -35.68 29.34 -24.22
CA ALA A 725 -35.40 28.87 -25.57
C ALA A 725 -33.92 29.07 -25.92
N PRO A 726 -33.21 28.05 -26.45
CA PRO A 726 -31.78 28.14 -26.74
C PRO A 726 -31.51 29.07 -27.92
N LYS A 727 -31.12 30.31 -27.65
CA LYS A 727 -30.64 31.25 -28.66
C LYS A 727 -29.12 31.13 -28.80
N GLY A 728 -28.65 30.58 -29.93
CA GLY A 728 -27.29 30.82 -30.41
C GLY A 728 -26.20 29.76 -30.15
N SER A 729 -26.53 28.47 -29.97
CA SER A 729 -25.47 27.44 -29.92
C SER A 729 -24.87 27.17 -31.32
N ILE A 730 -23.56 27.37 -31.46
CA ILE A 730 -22.79 26.92 -32.62
C ILE A 730 -22.80 25.39 -32.64
N ARG A 731 -23.45 24.82 -33.66
CA ARG A 731 -23.58 23.37 -33.86
C ARG A 731 -22.24 22.79 -34.31
N PRO A 732 -21.56 21.90 -33.55
CA PRO A 732 -20.46 21.13 -34.09
C PRO A 732 -20.99 20.26 -35.23
N SER A 733 -20.30 20.28 -36.38
CA SER A 733 -20.75 19.62 -37.59
C SER A 733 -20.66 18.10 -37.49
N ILE A 734 -21.73 17.46 -36.98
CA ILE A 734 -21.99 16.03 -37.20
C ILE A 734 -23.31 15.91 -37.98
N SER A 735 -23.27 15.06 -39.01
CA SER A 735 -24.20 15.01 -40.13
C SER A 735 -25.55 14.36 -39.83
N ASN A 736 -26.54 14.82 -40.61
CA ASN A 736 -27.92 14.33 -40.80
C ASN A 736 -28.99 14.58 -39.71
N PRO A 737 -30.21 14.99 -40.13
CA PRO A 737 -31.36 15.15 -39.26
C PRO A 737 -32.18 13.85 -39.16
N ARG A 738 -32.77 13.57 -37.99
CA ARG A 738 -33.98 12.73 -37.92
C ARG A 738 -35.22 13.63 -38.02
N THR A 739 -36.09 13.29 -38.96
CA THR A 739 -37.45 13.80 -39.08
C THR A 739 -38.32 13.42 -37.87
N PRO A 740 -39.31 14.25 -37.48
CA PRO A 740 -40.25 13.92 -36.42
C PRO A 740 -41.30 12.92 -36.93
N TRP A 741 -41.66 11.94 -36.10
CA TRP A 741 -42.84 11.08 -36.31
C TRP A 741 -43.81 11.26 -35.15
N SER A 742 -45.09 11.05 -35.46
CA SER A 742 -46.27 11.33 -34.62
C SER A 742 -46.44 10.38 -33.44
#